data_AF-A0A3L7PRW5-F1
#
_entry.id   AF-A0A3L7PRW5-F1
#
_cell.length_a   1.000
_cell.length_b   1.000
_cell.length_c   1.000
_cell.angle_alpha   90.00
_cell.angle_beta   90.00
_cell.angle_gamma   90.00
#
_symmetry.space_group_name_H-M   'P 1'
#
loop_
_entity.id
_entity.type
_entity.pdbx_description
1 polymer ?
#
loop_
_entity_poly.entity_id
_entity_poly.type
_entity_poly.pdbx_seq_one_letter_code
_entity_poly.pdbx_strand_id
1 'polypeptide(L)'
;MTATALITLPLALASVLQAPPAPAPTPAQEQAQRMAEMPWFARLGMRSLGIEGKLPVIDRVVLVPNEGAYLAEIARWTPKARWPVLIEDDAFAPRFIRAFKPAQVIRRASSPAPADDAALRSAVDAAIAHAWGGDSANGSVAALRSIGLVPAGIVGASVKDPAWTAAVALAAGRGEPLVWIEEPAGGSSNDVLSATDFAALDAAVRNCFASSGLTWNTLGDDLETFTLCRHAALRVDLPSPAGGRNPQLPKETGPLSLTDALCRNADGSRWGFAAQIFGDSTRSAYMAMCALFLHRTETWMFDGYANRTGGMYATYSFAQATPVLAQQDFIMKSWEGTNGTLASWRSLLPKGIGPDVLFMNSSGNADFFEVETSSSAPSTDIPVLRKPMVLSMIHSFSLQAPDAAYTVGGRWLDHGVYAYVGSVHEPYLSAFIPPATLVQRLASLAPFLVAARQWPGDPIAQVWRIATIGDPLMTVPAPKTLAMLPGREPAPALEAGEMDVRASARAAIEKLKGADPALTRESCATAMRDLVLAGDDTVAAQLWKLAKAKGAQDAVARIALGPIFRAGTRAEFMEAWSIARDPTAEQRDMLWHLWALDMPTLRDPATLATLKGSMRVPRLDMDAQALLPAVRAVEGRIAAETWLNDLISKTTDVEARRKLAQLQAPN
;
A
#
# COMPACT_ATOMS: atom_id res chain seq x y z
N MET A 1 64.45 68.91 -55.88
CA MET A 1 63.32 69.02 -54.94
C MET A 1 62.19 68.16 -55.45
N THR A 2 62.03 66.96 -54.89
CA THR A 2 60.81 66.15 -54.91
C THR A 2 61.06 64.99 -53.95
N ALA A 3 60.42 65.03 -52.78
CA ALA A 3 60.57 64.05 -51.70
C ALA A 3 59.44 63.02 -51.78
N THR A 4 59.80 61.75 -51.81
CA THR A 4 58.89 60.60 -51.79
C THR A 4 58.75 60.13 -50.33
N ALA A 5 57.55 60.25 -49.75
CA ALA A 5 57.26 59.80 -48.40
C ALA A 5 56.82 58.32 -48.40
N LEU A 6 57.59 57.46 -47.72
CA LEU A 6 57.21 56.08 -47.39
C LEU A 6 56.23 56.09 -46.21
N ILE A 7 55.06 55.47 -46.38
CA ILE A 7 54.11 55.18 -45.31
C ILE A 7 54.42 53.78 -44.77
N THR A 8 54.91 53.70 -43.54
CA THR A 8 55.06 52.46 -42.76
C THR A 8 53.78 52.20 -41.96
N LEU A 9 53.06 51.13 -42.27
CA LEU A 9 52.01 50.55 -41.40
C LEU A 9 52.67 49.72 -40.29
N PRO A 10 52.21 49.82 -39.02
CA PRO A 10 52.61 48.87 -37.98
C PRO A 10 51.78 47.58 -38.10
N LEU A 11 52.46 46.45 -38.24
CA LEU A 11 51.90 45.11 -38.01
C LEU A 11 51.67 44.95 -36.50
N ALA A 12 50.41 44.98 -36.06
CA ALA A 12 50.06 44.58 -34.70
C ALA A 12 50.04 43.04 -34.62
N LEU A 13 51.03 42.43 -33.97
CA LEU A 13 50.96 41.03 -33.54
C LEU A 13 49.87 40.90 -32.46
N ALA A 14 48.71 40.39 -32.85
CA ALA A 14 47.71 39.91 -31.90
C ALA A 14 48.24 38.63 -31.22
N SER A 15 48.79 38.78 -30.03
CA SER A 15 49.06 37.65 -29.14
C SER A 15 47.71 37.12 -28.64
N VAL A 16 47.29 35.96 -29.16
CA VAL A 16 46.14 35.23 -28.62
C VAL A 16 46.53 34.76 -27.22
N LEU A 17 46.14 35.51 -26.20
CA LEU A 17 46.17 35.06 -24.81
C LEU A 17 45.22 33.87 -24.70
N GLN A 18 45.77 32.67 -24.82
CA GLN A 18 45.07 31.42 -24.57
C GLN A 18 44.69 31.42 -23.08
N ALA A 19 43.41 31.57 -22.79
CA ALA A 19 42.90 31.51 -21.42
C ALA A 19 43.39 30.20 -20.77
N PRO A 20 43.85 30.22 -19.51
CA PRO A 20 44.28 29.01 -18.84
C PRO A 20 43.15 27.97 -18.87
N PRO A 21 43.46 26.68 -19.13
CA PRO A 21 42.44 25.64 -19.18
C PRO A 21 41.63 25.64 -17.88
N ALA A 22 40.31 25.63 -18.01
CA ALA A 22 39.42 25.57 -16.86
C ALA A 22 39.81 24.36 -15.98
N PRO A 23 39.86 24.52 -14.65
CA PRO A 23 40.20 23.42 -13.76
C PRO A 23 39.23 22.26 -13.98
N ALA A 24 39.78 21.03 -14.01
CA ALA A 24 38.96 19.83 -14.15
C ALA A 24 37.90 19.78 -13.05
N PRO A 25 36.66 19.36 -13.36
CA PRO A 25 35.60 19.27 -12.37
C PRO A 25 36.01 18.31 -11.26
N THR A 26 35.67 18.68 -10.02
CA THR A 26 35.84 17.78 -8.87
C THR A 26 34.89 16.57 -8.99
N PRO A 27 35.17 15.44 -8.32
CA PRO A 27 34.26 14.28 -8.32
C PRO A 27 32.81 14.62 -7.92
N ALA A 28 32.63 15.59 -7.01
CA ALA A 28 31.31 16.09 -6.61
C ALA A 28 30.63 16.87 -7.73
N GLN A 29 31.37 17.70 -8.48
CA GLN A 29 30.86 18.43 -9.64
C GLN A 29 30.53 17.49 -10.80
N GLU A 30 31.36 16.47 -11.06
CA GLU A 30 31.05 15.44 -12.06
C GLU A 30 29.80 14.65 -11.69
N GLN A 31 29.63 14.28 -10.42
CA GLN A 31 28.44 13.57 -9.97
C GLN A 31 27.18 14.43 -10.09
N ALA A 32 27.26 15.70 -9.71
CA ALA A 32 26.16 16.66 -9.87
C ALA A 32 25.79 16.84 -11.35
N GLN A 33 26.79 16.92 -12.24
CA GLN A 33 26.57 17.02 -13.67
C GLN A 33 25.91 15.76 -14.24
N ARG A 34 26.41 14.56 -13.87
CA ARG A 34 25.79 13.28 -14.27
C ARG A 34 24.35 13.18 -13.77
N MET A 35 24.07 13.61 -12.53
CA MET A 35 22.70 13.66 -12.03
C MET A 35 21.85 14.65 -12.81
N ALA A 36 22.36 15.82 -13.18
CA ALA A 36 21.61 16.81 -13.96
C ALA A 36 21.22 16.31 -15.35
N GLU A 37 22.06 15.48 -15.98
CA GLU A 37 21.83 14.87 -17.30
C GLU A 37 20.83 13.69 -17.27
N MET A 38 20.51 13.14 -16.09
CA MET A 38 19.52 12.07 -15.96
C MET A 38 18.10 12.59 -16.20
N PRO A 39 17.20 11.75 -16.77
CA PRO A 39 15.78 12.06 -16.82
C PRO A 39 15.20 12.31 -15.41
N TRP A 40 14.23 13.23 -15.31
CA TRP A 40 13.64 13.66 -14.03
C TRP A 40 13.19 12.49 -13.14
N PHE A 41 12.54 11.48 -13.71
CA PHE A 41 12.02 10.32 -12.98
C PHE A 41 13.13 9.46 -12.35
N ALA A 42 14.27 9.36 -13.02
CA ALA A 42 15.43 8.64 -12.51
C ALA A 42 16.10 9.45 -11.40
N ARG A 43 16.15 10.78 -11.52
CA ARG A 43 16.64 11.66 -10.44
C ARG A 43 15.77 11.55 -9.19
N LEU A 44 14.45 11.59 -9.35
CA LEU A 44 13.49 11.42 -8.26
C LEU A 44 13.68 10.07 -7.56
N GLY A 45 13.77 8.98 -8.36
CA GLY A 45 14.07 7.64 -7.88
C GLY A 45 15.37 7.54 -7.09
N MET A 46 16.46 8.07 -7.63
CA MET A 46 17.77 8.11 -6.99
C MET A 46 17.78 8.93 -5.69
N ARG A 47 17.03 10.04 -5.64
CA ARG A 47 16.88 10.85 -4.42
C ARG A 47 16.16 10.06 -3.33
N SER A 48 15.04 9.41 -3.68
CA SER A 48 14.27 8.60 -2.72
C SER A 48 15.09 7.40 -2.21
N LEU A 49 15.66 6.60 -3.12
CA LEU A 49 16.50 5.45 -2.77
C LEU A 49 17.78 5.86 -2.03
N GLY A 50 18.35 7.01 -2.39
CA GLY A 50 19.53 7.56 -1.74
C GLY A 50 19.30 7.93 -0.27
N ILE A 51 18.07 8.32 0.10
CA ILE A 51 17.70 8.52 1.51
C ILE A 51 17.61 7.17 2.23
N GLU A 52 16.98 6.17 1.61
CA GLU A 52 16.91 4.82 2.17
C GLU A 52 18.30 4.24 2.45
N GLY A 53 19.24 4.40 1.51
CA GLY A 53 20.62 3.92 1.64
C GLY A 53 21.50 4.71 2.62
N LYS A 54 21.10 5.91 3.04
CA LYS A 54 21.86 6.75 3.98
C LYS A 54 21.46 6.56 5.44
N LEU A 55 20.21 6.16 5.69
CA LEU A 55 19.66 6.08 7.04
C LEU A 55 19.73 4.63 7.58
N PRO A 56 20.63 4.32 8.54
CA PRO A 56 20.79 2.98 9.06
C PRO A 56 19.50 2.47 9.71
N VAL A 57 19.14 1.23 9.40
CA VAL A 57 17.96 0.56 9.95
C VAL A 57 18.41 -0.44 11.01
N ILE A 58 17.91 -0.32 12.23
CA ILE A 58 18.13 -1.31 13.29
C ILE A 58 17.26 -2.53 13.00
N ASP A 59 17.80 -3.74 13.19
CA ASP A 59 17.11 -5.03 13.01
C ASP A 59 16.13 -5.34 14.16
N ARG A 60 15.20 -4.41 14.39
CA ARG A 60 14.21 -4.40 15.46
C ARG A 60 12.88 -3.90 14.91
N VAL A 61 11.76 -4.45 15.39
CA VAL A 61 10.43 -3.84 15.25
C VAL A 61 9.91 -3.47 16.64
N VAL A 62 9.33 -2.29 16.75
CA VAL A 62 8.74 -1.79 18.00
C VAL A 62 7.23 -1.76 17.89
N LEU A 63 6.56 -2.45 18.80
CA LEU A 63 5.12 -2.44 18.97
C LEU A 63 4.74 -1.43 20.06
N VAL A 64 3.81 -0.54 19.75
CA VAL A 64 3.30 0.49 20.66
C VAL A 64 1.79 0.34 20.81
N PRO A 65 1.21 0.64 21.99
CA PRO A 65 -0.21 0.40 22.22
C PRO A 65 -1.14 1.51 21.70
N ASN A 66 -0.63 2.71 21.39
CA ASN A 66 -1.43 3.86 20.98
C ASN A 66 -0.61 4.92 20.22
N GLU A 67 -1.30 5.94 19.73
CA GLU A 67 -0.73 7.06 18.96
C GLU A 67 0.30 7.91 19.75
N GLY A 68 0.08 8.10 21.06
CA GLY A 68 1.03 8.84 21.90
C GLY A 68 2.38 8.12 22.00
N ALA A 69 2.35 6.80 22.24
CA ALA A 69 3.56 5.98 22.27
C ALA A 69 4.19 5.84 20.87
N TYR A 70 3.37 5.83 19.82
CA TYR A 70 3.85 5.85 18.44
C TYR A 70 4.67 7.11 18.15
N LEU A 71 4.12 8.29 18.41
CA LEU A 71 4.83 9.54 18.18
C LEU A 71 6.09 9.65 19.05
N ALA A 72 6.02 9.22 20.30
CA ALA A 72 7.18 9.18 21.20
C ALA A 72 8.30 8.28 20.66
N GLU A 73 7.97 7.13 20.04
CA GLU A 73 8.97 6.24 19.46
C GLU A 73 9.53 6.77 18.14
N ILE A 74 8.71 7.39 17.28
CA ILE A 74 9.20 8.08 16.06
C ILE A 74 10.16 9.21 16.42
N ALA A 75 9.89 9.95 17.50
CA ALA A 75 10.77 11.00 18.01
C ALA A 75 12.14 10.49 18.50
N ARG A 76 12.36 9.16 18.59
CA ARG A 76 13.66 8.55 18.90
C ARG A 76 14.48 8.21 17.67
N TRP A 77 13.92 8.34 16.46
CA TRP A 77 14.70 8.20 15.24
C TRP A 77 15.74 9.31 15.15
N THR A 78 16.88 9.00 14.56
CA THR A 78 17.98 9.93 14.31
C THR A 78 18.63 9.59 12.97
N PRO A 79 19.53 10.45 12.43
CA PRO A 79 20.28 10.11 11.22
C PRO A 79 21.13 8.84 11.34
N LYS A 80 21.39 8.37 12.57
CA LYS A 80 22.21 7.20 12.86
C LYS A 80 21.42 5.92 13.08
N ALA A 81 20.13 6.03 13.39
CA ALA A 81 19.32 4.87 13.72
C ALA A 81 17.83 5.18 13.55
N ARG A 82 17.16 4.30 12.83
CA ARG A 82 15.70 4.20 12.73
C ARG A 82 15.27 2.75 12.69
N TRP A 83 14.00 2.50 12.97
CA TRP A 83 13.42 1.15 13.00
C TRP A 83 11.91 1.22 12.76
N PRO A 84 11.28 0.17 12.22
CA PRO A 84 9.82 0.14 12.12
C PRO A 84 9.13 0.27 13.48
N VAL A 85 8.12 1.14 13.54
CA VAL A 85 7.23 1.33 14.70
C VAL A 85 5.80 1.05 14.26
N LEU A 86 5.11 0.12 14.93
CA LEU A 86 3.75 -0.27 14.58
C LEU A 86 2.84 -0.13 15.80
N ILE A 87 1.65 0.42 15.59
CA ILE A 87 0.58 0.32 16.58
C ILE A 87 0.15 -1.14 16.63
N GLU A 88 0.18 -1.74 17.82
CA GLU A 88 -0.05 -3.17 18.01
C GLU A 88 -1.49 -3.56 17.70
N ASP A 89 -1.64 -4.53 16.80
CA ASP A 89 -2.94 -5.08 16.41
C ASP A 89 -2.81 -6.56 15.98
N ASP A 90 -3.93 -7.23 15.76
CA ASP A 90 -3.99 -8.66 15.42
C ASP A 90 -3.87 -8.95 13.90
N ALA A 91 -3.82 -7.92 13.04
CA ALA A 91 -3.88 -8.04 11.58
C ALA A 91 -2.63 -7.47 10.87
N PHE A 92 -2.39 -6.16 10.96
CA PHE A 92 -1.37 -5.44 10.22
C PHE A 92 0.03 -5.65 10.79
N ALA A 93 0.21 -5.54 12.11
CA ALA A 93 1.52 -5.68 12.73
C ALA A 93 2.15 -7.08 12.52
N PRO A 94 1.45 -8.20 12.77
CA PRO A 94 1.95 -9.53 12.43
C PRO A 94 2.29 -9.67 10.94
N ARG A 95 1.51 -9.04 10.06
CA ARG A 95 1.74 -9.09 8.60
C ARG A 95 3.04 -8.40 8.23
N PHE A 96 3.29 -7.19 8.74
CA PHE A 96 4.57 -6.50 8.57
C PHE A 96 5.74 -7.33 9.09
N ILE A 97 5.63 -7.88 10.31
CA ILE A 97 6.73 -8.62 10.95
C ILE A 97 7.13 -9.87 10.16
N ARG A 98 6.16 -10.59 9.57
CA ARG A 98 6.44 -11.73 8.67
C ARG A 98 7.22 -11.32 7.41
N ALA A 99 7.02 -10.10 6.93
CA ALA A 99 7.73 -9.58 5.76
C ALA A 99 9.11 -9.03 6.13
N PHE A 100 9.19 -8.18 7.16
CA PHE A 100 10.44 -7.56 7.61
C PHE A 100 11.41 -8.56 8.25
N LYS A 101 10.91 -9.59 8.95
CA LYS A 101 11.70 -10.62 9.64
C LYS A 101 12.77 -10.02 10.56
N PRO A 102 12.37 -9.31 11.63
CA PRO A 102 13.32 -8.71 12.54
C PRO A 102 14.01 -9.74 13.42
N ALA A 103 15.27 -9.45 13.79
CA ALA A 103 15.97 -10.16 14.84
C ALA A 103 15.27 -9.98 16.20
N GLN A 104 14.72 -8.79 16.45
CA GLN A 104 14.05 -8.46 17.71
C GLN A 104 12.68 -7.82 17.50
N VAL A 105 11.67 -8.25 18.26
CA VAL A 105 10.36 -7.56 18.35
C VAL A 105 10.15 -7.17 19.80
N ILE A 106 10.00 -5.87 20.05
CA ILE A 106 9.79 -5.36 21.41
C ILE A 106 8.44 -4.67 21.54
N ARG A 107 7.88 -4.67 22.75
CA ARG A 107 6.68 -3.93 23.12
C ARG A 107 7.05 -2.78 24.06
N ARG A 108 6.47 -1.60 23.81
CA ARG A 108 6.59 -0.41 24.66
C ARG A 108 5.38 -0.25 25.57
N ALA A 109 5.59 0.47 26.67
CA ALA A 109 4.49 0.96 27.49
C ALA A 109 3.69 2.06 26.77
N SER A 110 2.44 2.25 27.20
CA SER A 110 1.60 3.35 26.73
C SER A 110 2.19 4.71 27.11
N SER A 111 2.00 5.68 26.23
CA SER A 111 2.27 7.09 26.49
C SER A 111 0.99 7.89 26.26
N PRO A 112 0.80 9.00 26.99
CA PRO A 112 -0.37 9.86 26.79
C PRO A 112 -0.36 10.45 25.39
N ALA A 113 -1.56 10.62 24.81
CA ALA A 113 -1.71 11.40 23.59
C ALA A 113 -1.35 12.88 23.86
N PRO A 114 -0.93 13.65 22.84
CA PRO A 114 -0.80 15.09 22.96
C PRO A 114 -2.10 15.74 23.49
N ALA A 115 -1.95 16.76 24.34
CA ALA A 115 -3.08 17.34 25.07
C ALA A 115 -4.12 18.04 24.18
N ASP A 116 -3.66 18.63 23.07
CA ASP A 116 -4.46 19.35 22.10
C ASP A 116 -3.78 19.38 20.71
N ASP A 117 -4.45 19.98 19.73
CA ASP A 117 -3.97 20.13 18.35
C ASP A 117 -2.62 20.86 18.27
N ALA A 118 -2.37 21.84 19.13
CA ALA A 118 -1.13 22.62 19.12
C ALA A 118 0.03 21.78 19.67
N ALA A 119 -0.20 21.01 20.73
CA ALA A 119 0.75 20.07 21.29
C ALA A 119 1.07 18.95 20.29
N LEU A 120 0.07 18.44 19.54
CA LEU A 120 0.30 17.47 18.48
C LEU A 120 1.21 18.04 17.38
N ARG A 121 0.89 19.23 16.86
CA ARG A 121 1.70 19.91 15.83
C ARG A 121 3.15 20.07 16.29
N SER A 122 3.34 20.60 17.49
CA SER A 122 4.67 20.81 18.07
C SER A 122 5.45 19.50 18.26
N ALA A 123 4.80 18.43 18.73
CA ALA A 123 5.45 17.15 18.94
C ALA A 123 5.82 16.46 17.62
N VAL A 124 4.97 16.58 16.59
CA VAL A 124 5.26 16.10 15.23
C VAL A 124 6.45 16.84 14.61
N ASP A 125 6.46 18.17 14.68
CA ASP A 125 7.59 18.97 14.17
C ASP A 125 8.90 18.63 14.88
N ALA A 126 8.86 18.45 16.20
CA ALA A 126 10.03 18.05 16.98
C ALA A 126 10.54 16.65 16.58
N ALA A 127 9.64 15.69 16.38
CA ALA A 127 10.01 14.33 15.96
C ALA A 127 10.70 14.34 14.59
N ILE A 128 10.18 15.09 13.62
CA ILE A 128 10.78 15.21 12.28
C ILE A 128 12.15 15.89 12.35
N ALA A 129 12.28 16.98 13.11
CA ALA A 129 13.55 17.67 13.29
C ALA A 129 14.63 16.74 13.91
N HIS A 130 14.25 15.97 14.94
CA HIS A 130 15.16 15.05 15.62
C HIS A 130 15.62 13.89 14.73
N ALA A 131 14.71 13.34 13.91
CA ALA A 131 15.02 12.29 12.93
C ALA A 131 16.14 12.67 11.96
N TRP A 132 16.33 13.98 11.74
CA TRP A 132 17.35 14.53 10.85
C TRP A 132 18.48 15.27 11.58
N GLY A 133 18.57 15.12 12.91
CA GLY A 133 19.64 15.68 13.73
C GLY A 133 19.59 17.20 13.88
N GLY A 134 18.45 17.82 13.57
CA GLY A 134 18.25 19.25 13.75
C GLY A 134 17.69 19.59 15.12
N ASP A 135 17.74 20.88 15.44
CA ASP A 135 17.16 21.45 16.66
C ASP A 135 15.64 21.61 16.49
N SER A 136 14.87 20.90 17.33
CA SER A 136 13.41 20.93 17.32
C SER A 136 12.82 22.31 17.64
N ALA A 137 13.57 23.19 18.31
CA ALA A 137 13.13 24.56 18.58
C ALA A 137 12.97 25.41 17.30
N ASN A 138 13.65 25.04 16.21
CA ASN A 138 13.61 25.77 14.94
C ASN A 138 12.60 25.18 13.94
N GLY A 139 11.93 24.08 14.29
CA GLY A 139 10.99 23.38 13.43
C GLY A 139 11.65 22.45 12.40
N SER A 140 10.84 21.56 11.84
CA SER A 140 11.24 20.50 10.91
C SER A 140 11.89 21.03 9.61
N VAL A 141 11.31 22.06 9.00
CA VAL A 141 11.84 22.66 7.75
C VAL A 141 13.25 23.23 7.92
N ALA A 142 13.49 23.94 9.03
CA ALA A 142 14.80 24.51 9.32
C ALA A 142 15.85 23.41 9.57
N ALA A 143 15.46 22.34 10.27
CA ALA A 143 16.32 21.17 10.50
C ALA A 143 16.78 20.53 9.19
N LEU A 144 15.86 20.25 8.26
CA LEU A 144 16.18 19.65 6.96
C LEU A 144 17.12 20.53 6.13
N ARG A 145 16.88 21.85 6.12
CA ARG A 145 17.76 22.82 5.44
C ARG A 145 19.15 22.89 6.05
N SER A 146 19.26 22.82 7.38
CA SER A 146 20.54 22.95 8.09
C SER A 146 21.53 21.83 7.75
N ILE A 147 21.03 20.65 7.36
CA ILE A 147 21.83 19.52 6.91
C ILE A 147 21.98 19.46 5.37
N GLY A 148 21.48 20.48 4.66
CA GLY A 148 21.54 20.55 3.21
C GLY A 148 20.68 19.51 2.49
N LEU A 149 19.66 18.95 3.14
CA LEU A 149 18.74 18.02 2.49
C LEU A 149 17.75 18.81 1.65
N VAL A 150 17.59 18.40 0.39
CA VAL A 150 16.55 18.92 -0.52
C VAL A 150 15.42 17.87 -0.59
N PRO A 151 14.27 18.10 0.06
CA PRO A 151 13.12 17.19 0.03
C PRO A 151 12.63 16.94 -1.39
N ALA A 152 12.19 15.72 -1.68
CA ALA A 152 11.62 15.35 -2.98
C ALA A 152 10.10 15.59 -3.08
N GLY A 153 9.45 15.84 -1.93
CA GLY A 153 8.02 16.05 -1.84
C GLY A 153 7.59 16.74 -0.56
N ILE A 154 6.28 16.86 -0.40
CA ILE A 154 5.59 17.40 0.79
C ILE A 154 4.55 16.40 1.27
N VAL A 155 4.43 16.26 2.59
CA VAL A 155 3.37 15.45 3.22
C VAL A 155 2.32 16.36 3.85
N GLY A 156 1.07 16.25 3.41
CA GLY A 156 -0.08 16.96 3.97
C GLY A 156 -0.88 16.08 4.93
N ALA A 157 -1.33 16.62 6.06
CA ALA A 157 -2.18 15.92 7.03
C ALA A 157 -3.24 16.85 7.65
N SER A 158 -4.17 16.31 8.43
CA SER A 158 -5.04 17.09 9.33
C SER A 158 -4.82 16.63 10.76
N VAL A 159 -4.81 17.55 11.72
CA VAL A 159 -4.73 17.18 13.16
C VAL A 159 -5.96 16.43 13.65
N LYS A 160 -7.07 16.52 12.90
CA LYS A 160 -8.35 15.90 13.22
C LYS A 160 -8.52 14.51 12.59
N ASP A 161 -7.51 14.03 11.87
CA ASP A 161 -7.58 12.78 11.13
C ASP A 161 -6.46 11.81 11.55
N PRO A 162 -6.79 10.57 11.97
CA PRO A 162 -5.80 9.60 12.46
C PRO A 162 -4.69 9.24 11.45
N ALA A 163 -4.89 9.54 10.16
CA ALA A 163 -3.87 9.33 9.13
C ALA A 163 -2.61 10.20 9.32
N TRP A 164 -2.60 11.20 10.22
CA TRP A 164 -1.38 11.94 10.59
C TRP A 164 -0.24 11.02 11.06
N THR A 165 -0.55 9.83 11.57
CA THR A 165 0.44 8.81 11.96
C THR A 165 1.28 8.31 10.78
N ALA A 166 0.71 8.21 9.58
CA ALA A 166 1.49 8.00 8.36
C ALA A 166 2.30 9.24 8.01
N ALA A 167 1.71 10.41 8.18
CA ALA A 167 2.31 11.67 7.78
C ALA A 167 3.64 11.93 8.50
N VAL A 168 3.64 11.81 9.84
CA VAL A 168 4.85 12.01 10.65
C VAL A 168 5.92 10.98 10.32
N ALA A 169 5.54 9.73 10.05
CA ALA A 169 6.50 8.68 9.71
C ALA A 169 7.13 8.90 8.33
N LEU A 170 6.34 9.27 7.31
CA LEU A 170 6.87 9.59 5.99
C LEU A 170 7.76 10.84 6.06
N ALA A 171 7.29 11.92 6.69
CA ALA A 171 8.08 13.14 6.85
C ALA A 171 9.42 12.88 7.57
N ALA A 172 9.40 12.17 8.69
CA ALA A 172 10.61 11.80 9.43
C ALA A 172 11.49 10.80 8.65
N GLY A 173 10.90 9.84 7.93
CA GLY A 173 11.63 8.77 7.24
C GLY A 173 12.17 9.13 5.86
N ARG A 174 11.54 10.09 5.17
CA ARG A 174 11.91 10.60 3.83
C ARG A 174 12.57 11.97 3.89
N GLY A 175 12.53 12.65 5.02
CA GLY A 175 13.03 14.03 5.13
C GLY A 175 12.19 14.99 4.32
N GLU A 176 10.87 14.88 4.47
CA GLU A 176 9.89 15.75 3.82
C GLU A 176 9.31 16.75 4.84
N PRO A 177 9.02 18.00 4.42
CA PRO A 177 8.20 18.90 5.21
C PRO A 177 6.79 18.33 5.39
N LEU A 178 6.27 18.45 6.61
CA LEU A 178 4.88 18.16 6.92
C LEU A 178 4.08 19.47 7.00
N VAL A 179 2.94 19.50 6.31
CA VAL A 179 2.01 20.62 6.33
C VAL A 179 0.64 20.16 6.79
N TRP A 180 -0.09 21.06 7.46
CA TRP A 180 -1.42 20.77 7.97
C TRP A 180 -2.48 21.44 7.10
N ILE A 181 -3.33 20.63 6.46
CA ILE A 181 -4.34 21.03 5.49
C ILE A 181 -5.71 20.69 6.08
N GLU A 182 -6.44 21.73 6.47
CA GLU A 182 -7.73 21.62 7.17
C GLU A 182 -8.92 21.96 6.25
N GLU A 183 -8.64 22.33 5.00
CA GLU A 183 -9.62 22.63 3.97
C GLU A 183 -10.59 21.45 3.75
N PRO A 184 -11.81 21.69 3.25
CA PRO A 184 -12.74 20.62 2.91
C PRO A 184 -12.13 19.64 1.91
N ALA A 185 -12.18 18.35 2.24
CA ALA A 185 -11.61 17.30 1.40
C ALA A 185 -12.59 16.12 1.21
N GLY A 186 -13.86 16.25 1.59
CA GLY A 186 -14.80 15.12 1.74
C GLY A 186 -14.79 14.54 3.16
N GLY A 187 -15.73 13.64 3.45
CA GLY A 187 -15.85 12.94 4.74
C GLY A 187 -15.35 11.49 4.73
N SER A 188 -15.24 10.89 3.55
CA SER A 188 -14.69 9.53 3.34
C SER A 188 -13.95 9.45 2.01
N SER A 189 -13.04 8.47 1.89
CA SER A 189 -12.41 8.10 0.62
C SER A 189 -13.38 7.57 -0.43
N ASN A 190 -14.61 7.21 0.00
CA ASN A 190 -15.71 6.86 -0.89
C ASN A 190 -16.45 8.07 -1.46
N ASP A 191 -16.16 9.32 -1.06
CA ASP A 191 -16.93 10.47 -1.51
C ASP A 191 -16.52 10.95 -2.92
N VAL A 192 -17.25 11.94 -3.44
CA VAL A 192 -16.89 12.74 -4.61
C VAL A 192 -16.80 14.20 -4.17
N LEU A 193 -15.63 14.80 -4.31
CA LEU A 193 -15.38 16.20 -3.96
C LEU A 193 -16.01 17.14 -4.99
N SER A 194 -16.64 18.22 -4.52
CA SER A 194 -17.17 19.25 -5.40
C SER A 194 -16.04 20.06 -6.06
N ALA A 195 -16.31 20.71 -7.19
CA ALA A 195 -15.34 21.59 -7.85
C ALA A 195 -14.87 22.74 -6.95
N THR A 196 -15.77 23.29 -6.12
CA THR A 196 -15.46 24.38 -5.18
C THR A 196 -14.52 23.91 -4.07
N ASP A 197 -14.82 22.77 -3.44
CA ASP A 197 -13.98 22.22 -2.38
C ASP A 197 -12.63 21.76 -2.94
N PHE A 198 -12.61 21.20 -4.14
CA PHE A 198 -11.37 20.88 -4.85
C PHE A 198 -10.52 22.13 -5.09
N ALA A 199 -11.11 23.24 -5.54
CA ALA A 199 -10.36 24.48 -5.76
C ALA A 199 -9.73 25.01 -4.47
N ALA A 200 -10.44 24.90 -3.32
CA ALA A 200 -9.89 25.27 -2.02
C ALA A 200 -8.72 24.35 -1.62
N LEU A 201 -8.88 23.04 -1.78
CA LEU A 201 -7.84 22.06 -1.50
C LEU A 201 -6.61 22.23 -2.40
N ASP A 202 -6.78 22.37 -3.73
CA ASP A 202 -5.69 22.58 -4.68
C ASP A 202 -4.93 23.88 -4.37
N ALA A 203 -5.64 24.96 -4.01
CA ALA A 203 -5.01 26.21 -3.59
C ALA A 203 -4.17 26.04 -2.31
N ALA A 204 -4.68 25.32 -1.30
CA ALA A 204 -3.93 25.02 -0.07
C ALA A 204 -2.66 24.21 -0.37
N VAL A 205 -2.76 23.18 -1.23
CA VAL A 205 -1.62 22.39 -1.67
C VAL A 205 -0.59 23.26 -2.39
N ARG A 206 -1.00 24.07 -3.37
CA ARG A 206 -0.08 25.00 -4.08
C ARG A 206 0.61 25.96 -3.13
N ASN A 207 -0.11 26.51 -2.16
CA ASN A 207 0.47 27.43 -1.17
C ASN A 207 1.55 26.75 -0.33
N CYS A 208 1.40 25.47 -0.01
CA CYS A 208 2.44 24.69 0.67
C CYS A 208 3.72 24.57 -0.16
N PHE A 209 3.59 24.29 -1.46
CA PHE A 209 4.75 24.26 -2.38
C PHE A 209 5.37 25.64 -2.55
N ALA A 210 4.54 26.68 -2.76
CA ALA A 210 5.00 28.05 -2.95
C ALA A 210 5.76 28.61 -1.74
N SER A 211 5.32 28.28 -0.53
CA SER A 211 5.96 28.76 0.72
C SER A 211 7.19 27.94 1.14
N SER A 212 7.47 26.82 0.46
CA SER A 212 8.60 25.93 0.79
C SER A 212 9.97 26.55 0.51
N GLY A 213 10.05 27.58 -0.34
CA GLY A 213 11.31 28.19 -0.78
C GLY A 213 12.20 27.29 -1.65
N LEU A 214 11.68 26.14 -2.11
CA LEU A 214 12.34 25.19 -3.01
C LEU A 214 11.80 25.39 -4.43
N THR A 215 12.52 24.89 -5.45
CA THR A 215 11.96 24.91 -6.81
C THR A 215 10.79 23.94 -6.93
N TRP A 216 9.78 24.36 -7.66
CA TRP A 216 8.57 23.61 -7.97
C TRP A 216 7.93 24.28 -9.19
N ASN A 217 6.90 23.62 -9.75
CA ASN A 217 6.09 24.03 -10.91
C ASN A 217 6.47 23.37 -12.25
N THR A 218 7.53 22.56 -12.29
CA THR A 218 7.88 21.69 -13.43
C THR A 218 8.45 20.35 -12.98
N LEU A 219 8.27 19.29 -13.78
CA LEU A 219 8.92 18.01 -13.52
C LEU A 219 10.45 18.15 -13.59
N GLY A 220 11.13 17.57 -12.62
CA GLY A 220 12.57 17.67 -12.41
C GLY A 220 13.01 18.77 -11.44
N ASP A 221 12.08 19.51 -10.84
CA ASP A 221 12.35 20.47 -9.77
C ASP A 221 12.72 19.78 -8.44
N ASP A 222 13.00 20.57 -7.40
CA ASP A 222 13.29 20.06 -6.07
C ASP A 222 12.11 19.27 -5.50
N LEU A 223 10.89 19.80 -5.62
CA LEU A 223 9.66 19.17 -5.13
C LEU A 223 8.81 18.62 -6.28
N GLU A 224 8.57 17.30 -6.26
CA GLU A 224 7.85 16.60 -7.34
C GLU A 224 6.74 15.67 -6.84
N THR A 225 6.59 15.48 -5.52
CA THR A 225 5.56 14.61 -4.95
C THR A 225 4.77 15.26 -3.82
N PHE A 226 3.50 14.87 -3.70
CA PHE A 226 2.63 15.26 -2.60
C PHE A 226 1.90 14.04 -2.03
N THR A 227 1.98 13.84 -0.72
CA THR A 227 1.22 12.77 -0.05
C THR A 227 0.15 13.38 0.84
N LEU A 228 -1.12 13.10 0.57
CA LEU A 228 -2.23 13.49 1.43
C LEU A 228 -2.55 12.36 2.42
N CYS A 229 -2.15 12.52 3.67
CA CYS A 229 -2.45 11.62 4.79
C CYS A 229 -3.72 12.08 5.52
N ARG A 230 -4.90 11.75 4.96
CA ARG A 230 -6.22 12.16 5.46
C ARG A 230 -7.33 11.32 4.81
N HIS A 231 -8.44 11.09 5.52
CA HIS A 231 -9.71 10.71 4.90
C HIS A 231 -10.23 11.88 4.06
N ALA A 232 -10.07 11.72 2.75
CA ALA A 232 -10.50 12.67 1.73
C ALA A 232 -11.10 11.90 0.57
N ALA A 233 -12.09 12.48 -0.10
CA ALA A 233 -12.69 11.94 -1.31
C ALA A 233 -11.61 11.57 -2.33
N LEU A 234 -11.58 10.32 -2.78
CA LEU A 234 -10.61 9.91 -3.82
C LEU A 234 -11.04 10.39 -5.23
N ARG A 235 -12.27 10.89 -5.33
CA ARG A 235 -12.95 11.31 -6.57
C ARG A 235 -13.25 12.80 -6.53
N VAL A 236 -13.25 13.44 -7.69
CA VAL A 236 -13.62 14.85 -7.84
C VAL A 236 -14.54 15.04 -9.04
N ASP A 237 -15.56 15.87 -8.87
CA ASP A 237 -16.42 16.32 -9.95
C ASP A 237 -15.95 17.69 -10.46
N LEU A 238 -15.38 17.71 -11.67
CA LEU A 238 -14.87 18.93 -12.31
C LEU A 238 -15.63 19.18 -13.62
N PRO A 239 -16.11 20.41 -13.87
CA PRO A 239 -16.72 20.77 -15.16
C PRO A 239 -15.79 20.54 -16.35
N SER A 240 -14.49 20.72 -16.14
CA SER A 240 -13.44 20.44 -17.13
C SER A 240 -12.13 20.13 -16.39
N PRO A 241 -11.32 19.19 -16.89
CA PRO A 241 -9.97 18.99 -16.38
C PRO A 241 -9.08 20.21 -16.67
N ALA A 242 -8.03 20.42 -15.87
CA ALA A 242 -6.99 21.39 -16.17
C ALA A 242 -6.36 21.10 -17.55
N GLY A 243 -6.09 22.14 -18.34
CA GLY A 243 -5.68 22.02 -19.75
C GLY A 243 -6.82 21.78 -20.73
N GLY A 244 -8.05 21.68 -20.24
CA GLY A 244 -9.23 21.37 -21.05
C GLY A 244 -9.30 19.90 -21.44
N ARG A 245 -10.39 19.53 -22.10
CA ARG A 245 -10.68 18.15 -22.45
C ARG A 245 -9.95 17.71 -23.71
N ASN A 246 -9.26 16.59 -23.63
CA ASN A 246 -8.76 15.83 -24.78
C ASN A 246 -9.94 15.35 -25.66
N PRO A 247 -10.05 15.81 -26.93
CA PRO A 247 -11.16 15.49 -27.81
C PRO A 247 -11.14 14.03 -28.32
N GLN A 248 -10.01 13.33 -28.23
CA GLN A 248 -9.89 11.92 -28.57
C GLN A 248 -10.48 10.99 -27.50
N LEU A 249 -10.71 11.50 -26.28
CA LEU A 249 -11.41 10.73 -25.25
C LEU A 249 -12.92 10.87 -25.38
N PRO A 250 -13.70 9.79 -25.16
CA PRO A 250 -15.15 9.86 -25.22
C PRO A 250 -15.74 10.89 -24.25
N LYS A 251 -16.92 11.42 -24.60
CA LYS A 251 -17.64 12.40 -23.77
C LYS A 251 -18.39 11.65 -22.69
N GLU A 252 -17.67 11.18 -21.68
CA GLU A 252 -18.29 10.51 -20.54
C GLU A 252 -18.48 11.46 -19.36
N THR A 253 -19.65 11.32 -18.75
CA THR A 253 -20.00 11.93 -17.47
C THR A 253 -19.51 11.01 -16.36
N GLY A 254 -18.75 11.55 -15.41
CA GLY A 254 -18.31 10.80 -14.24
C GLY A 254 -17.12 11.47 -13.57
N PRO A 255 -16.86 11.16 -12.28
CA PRO A 255 -15.79 11.78 -11.52
C PRO A 255 -14.40 11.45 -12.09
N LEU A 256 -13.48 12.37 -11.88
CA LEU A 256 -12.04 12.22 -12.09
C LEU A 256 -11.37 11.78 -10.77
N SER A 257 -10.11 11.36 -10.83
CA SER A 257 -9.35 11.08 -9.61
C SER A 257 -8.84 12.36 -8.96
N LEU A 258 -9.05 12.51 -7.64
CA LEU A 258 -8.47 13.61 -6.87
C LEU A 258 -6.93 13.62 -7.00
N THR A 259 -6.31 12.46 -6.78
CA THR A 259 -4.84 12.29 -6.84
C THR A 259 -4.25 12.51 -8.24
N ASP A 260 -5.07 12.48 -9.30
CA ASP A 260 -4.60 12.86 -10.64
C ASP A 260 -4.84 14.34 -10.98
N ALA A 261 -5.84 14.95 -10.34
CA ALA A 261 -6.21 16.35 -10.52
C ALA A 261 -5.27 17.30 -9.77
N LEU A 262 -4.83 16.92 -8.57
CA LEU A 262 -3.80 17.63 -7.82
C LEU A 262 -2.45 17.59 -8.56
N CYS A 263 -1.57 18.55 -8.23
CA CYS A 263 -0.22 18.64 -8.78
C CYS A 263 -0.13 18.95 -10.29
N ARG A 264 -1.08 19.75 -10.79
CA ARG A 264 -1.11 20.19 -12.19
C ARG A 264 -1.14 21.70 -12.35
N ASN A 265 -0.67 22.20 -13.48
CA ASN A 265 -0.81 23.59 -13.90
C ASN A 265 -2.17 23.83 -14.53
N ALA A 266 -2.55 25.11 -14.69
CA ALA A 266 -3.80 25.49 -15.34
C ALA A 266 -3.90 24.98 -16.79
N ASP A 267 -2.76 24.83 -17.48
CA ASP A 267 -2.64 24.26 -18.82
C ASP A 267 -2.70 22.72 -18.86
N GLY A 268 -2.85 22.07 -17.69
CA GLY A 268 -2.94 20.62 -17.56
C GLY A 268 -1.60 19.90 -17.43
N SER A 269 -0.47 20.60 -17.65
CA SER A 269 0.86 20.03 -17.43
C SER A 269 1.06 19.66 -15.96
N ARG A 270 1.88 18.65 -15.68
CA ARG A 270 2.20 18.25 -14.32
C ARG A 270 3.39 19.04 -13.79
N TRP A 271 3.33 19.39 -12.52
CA TRP A 271 4.49 19.81 -11.74
C TRP A 271 4.84 18.82 -10.63
N GLY A 272 3.97 17.84 -10.37
CA GLY A 272 4.27 16.74 -9.46
C GLY A 272 3.24 15.61 -9.53
N PHE A 273 3.35 14.69 -8.57
CA PHE A 273 2.48 13.52 -8.44
C PHE A 273 1.91 13.43 -7.03
N ALA A 274 0.58 13.40 -6.94
CA ALA A 274 -0.12 13.22 -5.68
C ALA A 274 -0.47 11.75 -5.41
N ALA A 275 -0.45 11.36 -4.15
CA ALA A 275 -1.02 10.12 -3.66
C ALA A 275 -1.74 10.35 -2.32
N GLN A 276 -2.54 9.37 -1.89
CA GLN A 276 -3.30 9.46 -0.64
C GLN A 276 -2.99 8.28 0.28
N ILE A 277 -2.91 8.54 1.59
CA ILE A 277 -2.98 7.53 2.64
C ILE A 277 -4.15 7.90 3.55
N PHE A 278 -4.99 6.92 3.88
CA PHE A 278 -6.16 7.10 4.73
C PHE A 278 -6.45 5.81 5.52
N GLY A 279 -7.37 5.90 6.46
CA GLY A 279 -7.72 4.84 7.39
C GLY A 279 -7.40 5.26 8.83
N ASP A 280 -7.67 4.38 9.78
CA ASP A 280 -7.28 4.58 11.17
C ASP A 280 -5.76 4.68 11.35
N SER A 281 -5.34 5.00 12.57
CA SER A 281 -3.94 5.19 12.92
C SER A 281 -3.11 3.93 12.71
N THR A 282 -3.68 2.75 12.99
CA THR A 282 -3.00 1.46 12.82
C THR A 282 -2.67 1.20 11.36
N ARG A 283 -3.67 1.34 10.49
CA ARG A 283 -3.51 1.12 9.04
C ARG A 283 -2.60 2.16 8.40
N SER A 284 -2.76 3.43 8.79
CA SER A 284 -1.95 4.53 8.26
C SER A 284 -0.47 4.37 8.65
N ALA A 285 -0.18 4.11 9.93
CA ALA A 285 1.17 3.80 10.39
C ALA A 285 1.74 2.57 9.66
N TYR A 286 0.97 1.49 9.55
CA TYR A 286 1.36 0.29 8.81
C TYR A 286 1.76 0.60 7.36
N MET A 287 0.98 1.41 6.64
CA MET A 287 1.28 1.75 5.25
C MET A 287 2.59 2.52 5.11
N ALA A 288 2.84 3.50 5.98
CA ALA A 288 4.09 4.24 6.02
C ALA A 288 5.29 3.34 6.36
N MET A 289 5.18 2.49 7.38
CA MET A 289 6.24 1.55 7.75
C MET A 289 6.55 0.58 6.61
N CYS A 290 5.51 0.08 5.93
CA CYS A 290 5.70 -0.77 4.77
C CYS A 290 6.51 -0.05 3.69
N ALA A 291 6.11 1.17 3.31
CA ALA A 291 6.80 1.97 2.29
C ALA A 291 8.27 2.22 2.63
N LEU A 292 8.57 2.57 3.89
CA LEU A 292 9.91 2.96 4.35
C LEU A 292 10.90 1.80 4.55
N PHE A 293 10.42 0.61 4.95
CA PHE A 293 11.30 -0.43 5.50
C PHE A 293 11.26 -1.79 4.79
N LEU A 294 10.24 -2.07 3.98
CA LEU A 294 10.15 -3.37 3.30
C LEU A 294 10.91 -3.36 1.99
N HIS A 295 11.74 -4.37 1.75
CA HIS A 295 12.30 -4.60 0.42
C HIS A 295 11.31 -5.38 -0.43
N ARG A 296 11.28 -5.09 -1.74
CA ARG A 296 10.41 -5.79 -2.71
C ARG A 296 11.28 -6.60 -3.66
N THR A 297 11.20 -7.91 -3.56
CA THR A 297 12.04 -8.86 -4.33
C THR A 297 11.23 -9.96 -5.00
N GLU A 298 10.01 -10.22 -4.52
CA GLU A 298 9.07 -11.17 -5.12
C GLU A 298 7.92 -10.44 -5.83
N THR A 299 7.75 -10.70 -7.12
CA THR A 299 6.73 -10.10 -7.98
C THR A 299 5.86 -11.16 -8.63
N TRP A 300 4.55 -11.03 -8.52
CA TRP A 300 3.60 -11.90 -9.19
C TRP A 300 2.86 -11.13 -10.29
N MET A 301 2.50 -11.82 -11.38
CA MET A 301 1.61 -11.26 -12.41
C MET A 301 0.43 -12.18 -12.68
N PHE A 302 -0.77 -11.62 -12.71
CA PHE A 302 -1.98 -12.35 -13.07
C PHE A 302 -2.66 -11.70 -14.27
N ASP A 303 -2.66 -12.40 -15.40
CA ASP A 303 -3.20 -11.92 -16.68
C ASP A 303 -4.62 -12.46 -16.90
N GLY A 304 -5.62 -11.67 -16.51
CA GLY A 304 -7.02 -11.93 -16.79
C GLY A 304 -7.45 -11.64 -18.24
N TYR A 305 -6.55 -11.11 -19.08
CA TYR A 305 -6.81 -10.83 -20.50
C TYR A 305 -6.19 -11.88 -21.42
N ALA A 306 -5.49 -12.87 -20.92
CA ALA A 306 -4.65 -13.73 -21.75
C ALA A 306 -5.42 -14.54 -22.82
N ASN A 307 -6.70 -14.85 -22.60
CA ASN A 307 -7.56 -15.52 -23.58
C ASN A 307 -8.33 -14.53 -24.49
N ARG A 308 -8.11 -13.22 -24.35
CA ARG A 308 -8.69 -12.15 -25.18
C ARG A 308 -7.71 -11.83 -26.31
N THR A 309 -7.64 -12.71 -27.30
CA THR A 309 -6.58 -12.76 -28.33
C THR A 309 -6.69 -11.72 -29.46
N GLY A 310 -7.20 -10.51 -29.20
CA GLY A 310 -7.32 -9.46 -30.23
C GLY A 310 -7.16 -8.03 -29.73
N GLY A 311 -6.49 -7.19 -30.54
CA GLY A 311 -6.50 -5.72 -30.40
C GLY A 311 -5.68 -5.17 -29.22
N MET A 312 -6.23 -4.13 -28.57
CA MET A 312 -5.53 -3.37 -27.51
C MET A 312 -5.13 -4.21 -26.28
N TYR A 313 -5.82 -5.31 -26.00
CA TYR A 313 -5.56 -6.16 -24.82
C TYR A 313 -4.15 -6.79 -24.82
N ALA A 314 -3.60 -7.09 -26.00
CA ALA A 314 -2.25 -7.67 -26.11
C ALA A 314 -1.15 -6.71 -25.58
N THR A 315 -1.36 -5.40 -25.66
CA THR A 315 -0.44 -4.38 -25.11
C THR A 315 -0.43 -4.40 -23.58
N TYR A 316 -1.51 -4.90 -22.97
CA TYR A 316 -1.70 -4.96 -21.53
C TYR A 316 -1.46 -6.36 -20.95
N SER A 317 -0.93 -7.28 -21.77
CA SER A 317 -0.44 -8.58 -21.28
C SER A 317 0.89 -8.42 -20.54
N PHE A 318 1.22 -9.40 -19.72
CA PHE A 318 2.48 -9.41 -18.95
C PHE A 318 3.66 -10.06 -19.68
N ALA A 319 3.43 -10.62 -20.88
CA ALA A 319 4.45 -11.35 -21.64
C ALA A 319 5.71 -10.51 -21.94
N GLN A 320 5.55 -9.19 -22.13
CA GLN A 320 6.68 -8.27 -22.37
C GLN A 320 7.29 -7.71 -21.08
N ALA A 321 6.56 -7.72 -19.97
CA ALA A 321 7.08 -7.29 -18.67
C ALA A 321 7.97 -8.36 -18.04
N THR A 322 7.64 -9.63 -18.25
CA THR A 322 8.31 -10.78 -17.64
C THR A 322 9.83 -10.81 -17.88
N PRO A 323 10.34 -10.67 -19.12
CA PRO A 323 11.78 -10.68 -19.38
C PRO A 323 12.54 -9.54 -18.69
N VAL A 324 11.92 -8.36 -18.57
CA VAL A 324 12.56 -7.19 -17.94
C VAL A 324 12.72 -7.43 -16.44
N LEU A 325 11.69 -7.94 -15.77
CA LEU A 325 11.78 -8.31 -14.35
C LEU A 325 12.83 -9.41 -14.10
N ALA A 326 12.88 -10.42 -14.98
CA ALA A 326 13.88 -11.49 -14.88
C ALA A 326 15.32 -10.97 -15.02
N GLN A 327 15.59 -10.02 -15.92
CA GLN A 327 16.89 -9.35 -16.07
C GLN A 327 17.30 -8.51 -14.86
N GLN A 328 16.35 -8.18 -13.99
CA GLN A 328 16.58 -7.46 -12.74
C GLN A 328 16.65 -8.39 -11.52
N ASP A 329 16.65 -9.71 -11.73
CA ASP A 329 16.77 -10.76 -10.70
C ASP A 329 15.58 -10.87 -9.72
N PHE A 330 14.39 -10.40 -10.11
CA PHE A 330 13.18 -10.59 -9.29
C PHE A 330 12.77 -12.06 -9.20
N ILE A 331 12.29 -12.48 -8.03
CA ILE A 331 11.60 -13.77 -7.85
C ILE A 331 10.21 -13.62 -8.45
N MET A 332 9.83 -14.48 -9.39
CA MET A 332 8.62 -14.28 -10.17
C MET A 332 7.69 -15.47 -10.23
N LYS A 333 6.38 -15.19 -10.29
CA LYS A 333 5.34 -16.14 -10.69
C LYS A 333 4.36 -15.47 -11.63
N SER A 334 3.93 -16.18 -12.66
CA SER A 334 2.99 -15.67 -13.66
C SER A 334 1.83 -16.63 -13.88
N TRP A 335 0.64 -16.08 -14.03
CA TRP A 335 -0.56 -16.79 -14.48
C TRP A 335 -1.04 -16.13 -15.77
N GLU A 336 -0.61 -16.72 -16.88
CA GLU A 336 -0.84 -16.23 -18.24
C GLU A 336 -1.42 -17.35 -19.11
N GLY A 337 -2.00 -16.98 -20.26
CA GLY A 337 -2.63 -17.91 -21.20
C GLY A 337 -3.69 -18.80 -20.55
N THR A 338 -3.54 -20.11 -20.74
CA THR A 338 -4.43 -21.13 -20.18
C THR A 338 -4.38 -21.24 -18.65
N ASN A 339 -3.43 -20.54 -17.99
CA ASN A 339 -3.31 -20.51 -16.53
C ASN A 339 -3.93 -19.24 -15.92
N GLY A 340 -4.34 -18.26 -16.72
CA GLY A 340 -5.08 -17.06 -16.29
C GLY A 340 -6.58 -17.33 -16.18
N THR A 341 -6.98 -18.32 -15.39
CA THR A 341 -8.40 -18.76 -15.27
C THR A 341 -8.98 -18.48 -13.89
N LEU A 342 -10.32 -18.47 -13.77
CA LEU A 342 -10.97 -18.32 -12.47
C LEU A 342 -10.61 -19.47 -11.51
N ALA A 343 -10.46 -20.69 -12.02
CA ALA A 343 -10.01 -21.83 -11.24
C ALA A 343 -8.58 -21.63 -10.71
N SER A 344 -7.67 -21.12 -11.55
CA SER A 344 -6.30 -20.82 -11.13
C SER A 344 -6.28 -19.70 -10.09
N TRP A 345 -7.09 -18.66 -10.25
CA TRP A 345 -7.27 -17.63 -9.23
C TRP A 345 -7.73 -18.22 -7.89
N ARG A 346 -8.80 -19.03 -7.91
CA ARG A 346 -9.33 -19.67 -6.69
C ARG A 346 -8.35 -20.63 -6.03
N SER A 347 -7.42 -21.21 -6.79
CA SER A 347 -6.35 -22.06 -6.24
C SER A 347 -5.34 -21.29 -5.37
N LEU A 348 -5.30 -19.95 -5.48
CA LEU A 348 -4.45 -19.08 -4.67
C LEU A 348 -5.08 -18.72 -3.32
N LEU A 349 -6.39 -18.89 -3.16
CA LEU A 349 -7.11 -18.48 -1.95
C LEU A 349 -6.76 -19.36 -0.74
N PRO A 350 -6.69 -20.71 -0.86
CA PRO A 350 -6.25 -21.53 0.25
C PRO A 350 -4.86 -21.10 0.74
N LYS A 351 -4.75 -20.80 2.03
CA LYS A 351 -3.53 -20.34 2.73
C LYS A 351 -3.09 -18.90 2.40
N GLY A 352 -3.78 -18.21 1.51
CA GLY A 352 -3.48 -16.84 1.11
C GLY A 352 -2.20 -16.71 0.29
N ILE A 353 -1.95 -15.49 -0.21
CA ILE A 353 -0.79 -15.17 -1.06
C ILE A 353 0.22 -14.29 -0.32
N GLY A 354 1.43 -14.14 -0.84
CA GLY A 354 2.41 -13.24 -0.23
C GLY A 354 3.53 -12.74 -1.14
N PRO A 355 3.26 -12.32 -2.39
CA PRO A 355 4.24 -11.54 -3.15
C PRO A 355 4.44 -10.17 -2.51
N ASP A 356 5.58 -9.53 -2.81
CA ASP A 356 5.83 -8.15 -2.41
C ASP A 356 5.12 -7.17 -3.37
N VAL A 357 5.05 -7.50 -4.65
CA VAL A 357 4.36 -6.75 -5.71
C VAL A 357 3.45 -7.67 -6.51
N LEU A 358 2.19 -7.28 -6.72
CA LEU A 358 1.26 -7.92 -7.64
C LEU A 358 0.90 -6.97 -8.78
N PHE A 359 1.15 -7.42 -10.00
CA PHE A 359 0.57 -6.82 -11.20
C PHE A 359 -0.62 -7.65 -11.67
N MET A 360 -1.78 -7.02 -11.83
CA MET A 360 -3.00 -7.72 -12.22
C MET A 360 -3.75 -6.94 -13.29
N ASN A 361 -4.27 -7.63 -14.29
CA ASN A 361 -5.28 -7.08 -15.18
C ASN A 361 -6.57 -7.90 -15.08
N SER A 362 -7.72 -7.23 -15.16
CA SER A 362 -9.05 -7.85 -15.16
C SER A 362 -10.09 -6.86 -15.72
N SER A 363 -11.30 -7.34 -16.02
CA SER A 363 -12.47 -6.46 -16.22
C SER A 363 -13.42 -6.59 -15.04
N GLY A 364 -14.44 -5.75 -14.96
CA GLY A 364 -15.50 -5.87 -13.96
C GLY A 364 -15.95 -4.52 -13.41
N ASN A 365 -16.40 -4.53 -12.17
CA ASN A 365 -16.94 -3.38 -11.47
C ASN A 365 -16.38 -3.34 -10.03
N ALA A 366 -16.79 -2.35 -9.24
CA ALA A 366 -16.27 -2.20 -7.89
C ALA A 366 -16.46 -3.43 -7.01
N ASP A 367 -17.45 -4.28 -7.26
CA ASP A 367 -17.81 -5.43 -6.42
C ASP A 367 -17.43 -6.80 -7.01
N PHE A 368 -16.94 -6.89 -8.25
CA PHE A 368 -16.54 -8.16 -8.86
C PHE A 368 -15.47 -7.95 -9.94
N PHE A 369 -14.71 -8.99 -10.24
CA PHE A 369 -13.72 -8.96 -11.29
C PHE A 369 -13.75 -10.22 -12.15
N GLU A 370 -13.40 -10.07 -13.41
CA GLU A 370 -13.35 -11.12 -14.41
C GLU A 370 -11.91 -11.32 -14.83
N VAL A 371 -11.38 -12.48 -14.47
CA VAL A 371 -10.06 -12.95 -14.90
C VAL A 371 -10.15 -13.87 -16.12
N GLU A 372 -11.35 -14.21 -16.56
CA GLU A 372 -11.59 -15.07 -17.71
C GLU A 372 -12.91 -14.64 -18.36
N THR A 373 -13.02 -14.80 -19.68
CA THR A 373 -14.22 -14.39 -20.42
C THR A 373 -15.46 -15.07 -19.85
N SER A 374 -16.49 -14.28 -19.54
CA SER A 374 -17.77 -14.76 -19.00
C SER A 374 -17.67 -15.47 -17.64
N SER A 375 -16.58 -15.28 -16.90
CA SER A 375 -16.40 -15.83 -15.54
C SER A 375 -16.03 -14.73 -14.56
N SER A 376 -16.94 -14.46 -13.62
CA SER A 376 -16.76 -13.42 -12.60
C SER A 376 -16.40 -14.04 -11.25
N ALA A 377 -15.39 -13.46 -10.61
CA ALA A 377 -15.09 -13.63 -9.20
C ALA A 377 -15.70 -12.47 -8.41
N PRO A 378 -16.43 -12.72 -7.30
CA PRO A 378 -16.84 -11.65 -6.40
C PRO A 378 -15.60 -11.00 -5.76
N SER A 379 -15.72 -9.77 -5.28
CA SER A 379 -14.68 -9.13 -4.46
C SER A 379 -14.27 -10.03 -3.30
N THR A 380 -15.17 -10.85 -2.77
CA THR A 380 -14.90 -11.77 -1.68
C THR A 380 -13.92 -12.92 -2.02
N ASP A 381 -13.57 -13.08 -3.30
CA ASP A 381 -12.47 -13.93 -3.79
C ASP A 381 -11.13 -13.18 -3.84
N ILE A 382 -11.00 -11.96 -3.32
CA ILE A 382 -9.69 -11.32 -3.10
C ILE A 382 -8.95 -12.06 -1.96
N PRO A 383 -7.72 -12.58 -2.18
CA PRO A 383 -7.02 -13.43 -1.24
C PRO A 383 -6.62 -12.70 0.03
N VAL A 384 -6.68 -13.39 1.18
CA VAL A 384 -6.01 -12.95 2.41
C VAL A 384 -4.50 -12.89 2.19
N LEU A 385 -3.85 -11.80 2.61
CA LEU A 385 -2.42 -11.62 2.44
C LEU A 385 -1.61 -12.13 3.64
N ARG A 386 -0.60 -12.93 3.33
CA ARG A 386 0.40 -13.43 4.28
C ARG A 386 1.43 -12.36 4.65
N LYS A 387 1.68 -11.40 3.76
CA LYS A 387 2.64 -10.29 3.89
C LYS A 387 2.05 -9.00 3.28
N PRO A 388 2.56 -7.81 3.62
CA PRO A 388 2.17 -6.57 2.97
C PRO A 388 2.47 -6.65 1.47
N MET A 389 1.61 -6.05 0.65
CA MET A 389 1.72 -6.13 -0.80
C MET A 389 1.52 -4.77 -1.47
N VAL A 390 2.24 -4.55 -2.56
CA VAL A 390 2.03 -3.45 -3.51
C VAL A 390 1.17 -3.96 -4.67
N LEU A 391 0.19 -3.18 -5.12
CA LEU A 391 -0.74 -3.57 -6.17
C LEU A 391 -0.79 -2.54 -7.31
N SER A 392 -0.59 -3.01 -8.54
CA SER A 392 -1.02 -2.30 -9.75
C SER A 392 -2.12 -3.10 -10.42
N MET A 393 -3.34 -2.58 -10.40
CA MET A 393 -4.51 -3.27 -10.92
C MET A 393 -5.11 -2.51 -12.11
N ILE A 394 -5.03 -3.11 -13.30
CA ILE A 394 -5.77 -2.69 -14.48
C ILE A 394 -7.18 -3.24 -14.33
N HIS A 395 -8.08 -2.44 -13.77
CA HIS A 395 -9.47 -2.81 -13.51
C HIS A 395 -10.35 -1.56 -13.36
N SER A 396 -11.48 -1.52 -14.06
CA SER A 396 -12.45 -0.42 -13.96
C SER A 396 -13.09 -0.36 -12.57
N PHE A 397 -13.30 0.83 -12.02
CA PHE A 397 -13.96 1.02 -10.72
C PHE A 397 -13.25 0.36 -9.51
N SER A 398 -12.02 -0.12 -9.67
CA SER A 398 -11.30 -0.85 -8.62
C SER A 398 -11.10 -0.04 -7.34
N LEU A 399 -11.09 1.29 -7.43
CA LEU A 399 -11.00 2.26 -6.32
C LEU A 399 -12.22 3.19 -6.29
N GLN A 400 -13.39 2.74 -6.75
CA GLN A 400 -14.61 3.55 -6.71
C GLN A 400 -15.08 3.84 -5.27
N ALA A 401 -14.95 2.87 -4.38
CA ALA A 401 -15.26 2.98 -2.95
C ALA A 401 -14.22 2.21 -2.11
N PRO A 402 -12.98 2.73 -2.01
CA PRO A 402 -11.84 2.03 -1.42
C PRO A 402 -11.91 1.89 0.11
N ASP A 403 -12.90 2.51 0.76
CA ASP A 403 -13.18 2.38 2.20
C ASP A 403 -14.28 1.33 2.47
N ALA A 404 -14.84 0.72 1.40
CA ALA A 404 -15.87 -0.30 1.51
C ALA A 404 -15.30 -1.71 1.31
N ALA A 405 -15.23 -2.50 2.39
CA ALA A 405 -14.69 -3.87 2.44
C ALA A 405 -15.35 -4.90 1.49
N TYR A 406 -16.51 -4.58 0.91
CA TYR A 406 -17.19 -5.42 -0.09
C TYR A 406 -16.83 -5.08 -1.53
N THR A 407 -15.95 -4.09 -1.74
CA THR A 407 -15.41 -3.77 -3.06
C THR A 407 -14.06 -4.44 -3.28
N VAL A 408 -13.68 -4.63 -4.54
CA VAL A 408 -12.37 -5.11 -4.97
C VAL A 408 -11.27 -4.26 -4.33
N GLY A 409 -11.42 -2.93 -4.39
CA GLY A 409 -10.48 -1.97 -3.81
C GLY A 409 -10.36 -2.07 -2.32
N GLY A 410 -11.48 -1.91 -1.62
CA GLY A 410 -11.52 -1.90 -0.17
C GLY A 410 -11.05 -3.22 0.43
N ARG A 411 -11.34 -4.35 -0.20
CA ARG A 411 -10.91 -5.65 0.31
C ARG A 411 -9.41 -5.90 0.16
N TRP A 412 -8.80 -5.50 -0.95
CA TRP A 412 -7.33 -5.56 -1.10
C TRP A 412 -6.63 -4.74 -0.01
N LEU A 413 -7.18 -3.57 0.25
CA LEU A 413 -6.72 -2.62 1.24
C LEU A 413 -6.87 -3.15 2.67
N ASP A 414 -8.02 -3.73 3.02
CA ASP A 414 -8.26 -4.40 4.31
C ASP A 414 -7.32 -5.59 4.52
N HIS A 415 -7.04 -6.33 3.45
CA HIS A 415 -6.09 -7.44 3.47
C HIS A 415 -4.62 -6.99 3.53
N GLY A 416 -4.32 -5.69 3.53
CA GLY A 416 -2.98 -5.17 3.78
C GLY A 416 -2.19 -4.71 2.56
N VAL A 417 -2.85 -4.43 1.43
CA VAL A 417 -2.22 -3.64 0.37
C VAL A 417 -1.91 -2.24 0.90
N TYR A 418 -0.67 -1.79 0.74
CA TYR A 418 -0.21 -0.51 1.27
C TYR A 418 0.21 0.51 0.19
N ALA A 419 0.32 0.08 -1.05
CA ALA A 419 0.45 0.95 -2.21
C ALA A 419 -0.40 0.39 -3.34
N TYR A 420 -1.27 1.20 -3.93
CA TYR A 420 -2.28 0.75 -4.89
C TYR A 420 -2.47 1.77 -6.02
N VAL A 421 -2.23 1.32 -7.25
CA VAL A 421 -2.68 1.98 -8.49
C VAL A 421 -3.95 1.31 -9.01
N GLY A 422 -5.04 2.07 -9.14
CA GLY A 422 -6.34 1.57 -9.61
C GLY A 422 -7.20 2.68 -10.21
N SER A 423 -8.48 2.40 -10.48
CA SER A 423 -9.37 3.37 -11.11
C SER A 423 -10.58 3.72 -10.26
N VAL A 424 -10.93 4.99 -10.16
CA VAL A 424 -12.09 5.46 -9.37
C VAL A 424 -13.42 5.41 -10.13
N HIS A 425 -13.35 5.18 -11.44
CA HIS A 425 -14.48 5.08 -12.36
C HIS A 425 -14.11 4.16 -13.55
N GLU A 426 -14.93 4.06 -14.59
CA GLU A 426 -14.55 3.46 -15.88
C GLU A 426 -13.43 4.26 -16.54
N PRO A 427 -12.18 3.80 -16.68
CA PRO A 427 -11.09 4.64 -17.17
C PRO A 427 -10.80 4.50 -18.67
N TYR A 428 -11.35 3.49 -19.34
CA TYR A 428 -10.79 2.89 -20.56
C TYR A 428 -9.42 2.27 -20.34
N LEU A 429 -9.13 1.24 -21.14
CA LEU A 429 -7.88 0.49 -21.04
C LEU A 429 -6.64 1.38 -21.25
N SER A 430 -6.70 2.31 -22.21
CA SER A 430 -5.59 3.22 -22.57
C SER A 430 -5.17 4.20 -21.46
N ALA A 431 -6.00 4.37 -20.43
CA ALA A 431 -5.66 5.21 -19.29
C ALA A 431 -4.63 4.58 -18.37
N PHE A 432 -4.55 3.25 -18.34
CA PHE A 432 -3.51 2.56 -17.60
C PHE A 432 -2.20 2.55 -18.38
N ILE A 433 -1.09 2.58 -17.64
CA ILE A 433 0.23 2.36 -18.21
C ILE A 433 0.38 0.87 -18.57
N PRO A 434 0.77 0.53 -19.81
CA PRO A 434 1.05 -0.86 -20.18
C PRO A 434 2.07 -1.50 -19.22
N PRO A 435 1.89 -2.79 -18.83
CA PRO A 435 2.78 -3.44 -17.88
C PRO A 435 4.27 -3.40 -18.26
N ALA A 436 4.58 -3.55 -19.56
CA ALA A 436 5.96 -3.47 -20.05
C ALA A 436 6.56 -2.08 -19.79
N THR A 437 5.82 -1.01 -20.08
CA THR A 437 6.23 0.37 -19.81
C THR A 437 6.40 0.62 -18.32
N LEU A 438 5.45 0.16 -17.49
CA LEU A 438 5.53 0.29 -16.03
C LEU A 438 6.82 -0.36 -15.50
N VAL A 439 7.09 -1.61 -15.87
CA VAL A 439 8.29 -2.32 -15.43
C VAL A 439 9.58 -1.65 -15.93
N GLN A 440 9.61 -1.13 -17.17
CA GLN A 440 10.77 -0.38 -17.68
C GLN A 440 11.04 0.89 -16.86
N ARG A 441 9.99 1.61 -16.45
CA ARG A 441 10.10 2.79 -15.58
C ARG A 441 10.63 2.41 -14.20
N LEU A 442 10.13 1.32 -13.60
CA LEU A 442 10.63 0.80 -12.32
C LEU A 442 12.11 0.38 -12.42
N ALA A 443 12.49 -0.30 -13.51
CA ALA A 443 13.89 -0.67 -13.78
C ALA A 443 14.80 0.56 -13.93
N SER A 444 14.24 1.70 -14.32
CA SER A 444 14.90 3.01 -14.37
C SER A 444 14.80 3.78 -13.04
N LEU A 445 14.45 3.10 -11.95
CA LEU A 445 14.30 3.59 -10.58
C LEU A 445 13.16 4.58 -10.34
N ALA A 446 12.26 4.81 -11.30
CA ALA A 446 11.09 5.65 -11.04
C ALA A 446 10.27 5.09 -9.85
N PRO A 447 9.84 5.92 -8.88
CA PRO A 447 8.99 5.46 -7.79
C PRO A 447 7.71 4.80 -8.29
N PHE A 448 7.19 3.83 -7.55
CA PHE A 448 6.15 2.92 -8.02
C PHE A 448 4.87 3.64 -8.48
N LEU A 449 4.33 4.53 -7.64
CA LEU A 449 3.11 5.27 -7.97
C LEU A 449 3.33 6.28 -9.10
N VAL A 450 4.54 6.87 -9.19
CA VAL A 450 4.93 7.78 -10.27
C VAL A 450 5.08 7.05 -11.60
N ALA A 451 5.69 5.86 -11.59
CA ALA A 451 5.90 5.02 -12.76
C ALA A 451 4.57 4.57 -13.40
N ALA A 452 3.53 4.40 -12.58
CA ALA A 452 2.21 3.96 -13.02
C ALA A 452 1.27 5.10 -13.46
N ARG A 453 1.76 6.34 -13.50
CA ARG A 453 1.02 7.53 -13.97
C ARG A 453 1.34 7.87 -15.42
N GLN A 454 0.38 8.51 -16.08
CA GLN A 454 0.59 9.11 -17.40
C GLN A 454 1.50 10.33 -17.28
N TRP A 455 2.58 10.32 -18.06
CA TRP A 455 3.61 11.36 -18.17
C TRP A 455 3.37 12.21 -19.42
N PRO A 456 4.02 13.40 -19.53
CA PRO A 456 4.03 14.15 -20.78
C PRO A 456 4.52 13.27 -21.95
N GLY A 457 3.74 13.22 -23.03
CA GLY A 457 4.00 12.37 -24.20
C GLY A 457 3.27 11.03 -24.19
N ASP A 458 2.72 10.59 -23.05
CA ASP A 458 1.87 9.40 -23.00
C ASP A 458 0.47 9.66 -23.59
N PRO A 459 -0.29 8.60 -23.97
CA PRO A 459 -1.57 8.75 -24.68
C PRO A 459 -2.62 9.60 -23.94
N ILE A 460 -2.64 9.57 -22.60
CA ILE A 460 -3.62 10.29 -21.78
C ILE A 460 -2.89 11.12 -20.72
N ALA A 461 -2.06 12.06 -21.16
CA ALA A 461 -1.31 12.96 -20.27
C ALA A 461 -2.17 14.06 -19.57
N GLN A 462 -3.50 14.01 -19.64
CA GLN A 462 -4.43 14.94 -18.96
C GLN A 462 -4.94 14.38 -17.63
N VAL A 463 -5.68 15.18 -16.84
CA VAL A 463 -6.39 14.67 -15.64
C VAL A 463 -7.36 13.56 -16.04
N TRP A 464 -7.30 12.41 -15.36
CA TRP A 464 -8.18 11.28 -15.62
C TRP A 464 -8.54 10.49 -14.35
N ARG A 465 -8.93 9.22 -14.54
CA ARG A 465 -9.64 8.38 -13.55
C ARG A 465 -8.74 7.41 -12.78
N ILE A 466 -7.45 7.38 -13.06
CA ILE A 466 -6.49 6.55 -12.32
C ILE A 466 -6.20 7.22 -10.98
N ALA A 467 -6.23 6.47 -9.88
CA ALA A 467 -5.89 6.92 -8.54
C ALA A 467 -4.67 6.18 -7.97
N THR A 468 -3.98 6.83 -7.03
CA THR A 468 -2.80 6.28 -6.36
C THR A 468 -2.94 6.42 -4.84
N ILE A 469 -2.85 5.29 -4.15
CA ILE A 469 -2.86 5.19 -2.70
C ILE A 469 -1.47 4.73 -2.24
N GLY A 470 -0.92 5.32 -1.17
CA GLY A 470 0.39 5.00 -0.62
C GLY A 470 1.41 6.15 -0.73
N ASP A 471 2.68 5.83 -0.48
CA ASP A 471 3.81 6.75 -0.58
C ASP A 471 4.27 6.91 -2.05
N PRO A 472 4.19 8.13 -2.65
CA PRO A 472 4.60 8.38 -4.02
C PRO A 472 6.12 8.29 -4.22
N LEU A 473 6.92 8.32 -3.16
CA LEU A 473 8.37 8.14 -3.20
C LEU A 473 8.81 6.69 -3.02
N MET A 474 7.89 5.74 -2.78
CA MET A 474 8.25 4.34 -2.63
C MET A 474 8.90 3.78 -3.90
N THR A 475 10.12 3.28 -3.77
CA THR A 475 10.87 2.67 -4.89
C THR A 475 10.74 1.15 -4.89
N VAL A 476 10.95 0.54 -6.06
CA VAL A 476 11.03 -0.92 -6.27
C VAL A 476 12.35 -1.23 -6.99
N PRO A 477 13.50 -0.97 -6.33
CA PRO A 477 14.80 -1.21 -6.94
C PRO A 477 14.99 -2.71 -7.22
N ALA A 478 15.79 -3.01 -8.25
CA ALA A 478 16.15 -4.38 -8.57
C ALA A 478 16.85 -5.06 -7.36
N PRO A 479 16.61 -6.36 -7.11
CA PRO A 479 17.33 -7.14 -6.09
C PRO A 479 18.85 -6.94 -6.05
N LYS A 480 19.51 -6.84 -7.20
CA LYS A 480 20.95 -6.51 -7.27
C LYS A 480 21.30 -5.11 -6.73
N THR A 481 20.43 -4.13 -6.95
CA THR A 481 20.56 -2.77 -6.41
C THR A 481 20.33 -2.77 -4.90
N LEU A 482 19.35 -3.54 -4.42
CA LEU A 482 19.09 -3.72 -2.98
C LEU A 482 20.28 -4.36 -2.27
N ALA A 483 20.97 -5.31 -2.89
CA ALA A 483 22.16 -5.95 -2.34
C ALA A 483 23.35 -4.98 -2.15
N MET A 484 23.31 -3.79 -2.78
CA MET A 484 24.32 -2.74 -2.60
C MET A 484 23.97 -1.76 -1.47
N LEU A 485 22.74 -1.80 -0.95
CA LEU A 485 22.36 -0.97 0.20
C LEU A 485 23.02 -1.51 1.48
N PRO A 486 23.30 -0.66 2.48
CA PRO A 486 23.75 -1.12 3.78
C PRO A 486 22.78 -2.14 4.38
N GLY A 487 23.34 -3.17 5.02
CA GLY A 487 22.54 -4.12 5.80
C GLY A 487 21.90 -3.44 7.02
N ARG A 488 21.01 -4.18 7.69
CA ARG A 488 20.46 -3.72 8.98
C ARG A 488 21.52 -3.83 10.08
N GLU A 489 21.56 -2.83 10.94
CA GLU A 489 22.40 -2.84 12.13
C GLU A 489 21.82 -3.78 13.19
N PRO A 490 22.65 -4.47 14.00
CA PRO A 490 22.17 -5.33 15.05
C PRO A 490 21.26 -4.61 16.05
N ALA A 491 20.21 -5.30 16.51
CA ALA A 491 19.37 -4.77 17.57
C ALA A 491 20.17 -4.59 18.88
N PRO A 492 20.05 -3.44 19.57
CA PRO A 492 20.73 -3.24 20.83
C PRO A 492 20.10 -4.09 21.94
N ALA A 493 20.76 -4.10 23.10
CA ALA A 493 20.21 -4.68 24.32
C ALA A 493 18.86 -4.04 24.69
N LEU A 494 18.04 -4.77 25.45
CA LEU A 494 16.77 -4.25 25.93
C LEU A 494 17.00 -3.14 26.96
N GLU A 495 16.26 -2.05 26.81
CA GLU A 495 16.20 -0.95 27.79
C GLU A 495 15.15 -1.23 28.88
N ALA A 496 15.22 -0.47 29.98
CA ALA A 496 14.21 -0.54 31.03
C ALA A 496 12.81 -0.22 30.46
N GLY A 497 11.83 -1.07 30.76
CA GLY A 497 10.46 -0.95 30.25
C GLY A 497 10.23 -1.53 28.85
N GLU A 498 11.26 -2.06 28.20
CA GLU A 498 11.11 -2.88 26.98
C GLU A 498 10.79 -4.32 27.34
N MET A 499 9.89 -4.94 26.56
CA MET A 499 9.63 -6.37 26.63
C MET A 499 9.83 -7.01 25.26
N ASP A 500 10.74 -7.97 25.18
CA ASP A 500 10.88 -8.80 23.99
C ASP A 500 9.70 -9.78 23.86
N VAL A 501 9.00 -9.71 22.73
CA VAL A 501 7.77 -10.46 22.47
C VAL A 501 8.04 -11.96 22.39
N ARG A 502 9.17 -12.40 21.79
CA ARG A 502 9.53 -13.82 21.74
C ARG A 502 9.93 -14.35 23.11
N ALA A 503 10.63 -13.54 23.91
CA ALA A 503 10.96 -13.89 25.30
C ALA A 503 9.69 -14.02 26.15
N SER A 504 8.73 -13.10 25.99
CA SER A 504 7.41 -13.18 26.64
C SER A 504 6.67 -14.47 26.27
N ALA A 505 6.61 -14.81 24.98
CA ALA A 505 6.01 -16.07 24.52
C ALA A 505 6.67 -17.30 25.15
N ARG A 506 8.00 -17.36 25.19
CA ARG A 506 8.75 -18.46 25.81
C ARG A 506 8.46 -18.58 27.30
N ALA A 507 8.49 -17.46 28.02
CA ALA A 507 8.18 -17.43 29.45
C ALA A 507 6.74 -17.90 29.73
N ALA A 508 5.78 -17.53 28.89
CA ALA A 508 4.40 -18.01 28.99
C ALA A 508 4.29 -19.53 28.70
N ILE A 509 5.01 -20.05 27.69
CA ILE A 509 5.05 -21.49 27.41
C ILE A 509 5.65 -22.28 28.58
N GLU A 510 6.71 -21.77 29.21
CA GLU A 510 7.34 -22.42 30.36
C GLU A 510 6.38 -22.57 31.56
N LYS A 511 5.50 -21.57 31.78
CA LYS A 511 4.46 -21.63 32.83
C LYS A 511 3.43 -22.75 32.61
N LEU A 512 3.29 -23.28 31.38
CA LEU A 512 2.38 -24.39 31.06
C LEU A 512 2.80 -25.74 31.64
N LYS A 513 4.01 -25.83 32.21
CA LYS A 513 4.48 -27.01 32.95
C LYS A 513 3.75 -27.20 34.29
N GLY A 514 3.14 -26.14 34.83
CA GLY A 514 2.32 -26.21 36.04
C GLY A 514 0.99 -26.96 35.85
N ALA A 515 0.31 -27.23 36.96
CA ALA A 515 -0.98 -27.92 36.99
C ALA A 515 -2.20 -26.99 37.16
N ASP A 516 -1.99 -25.68 37.38
CA ASP A 516 -3.08 -24.73 37.56
C ASP A 516 -3.81 -24.45 36.23
N PRO A 517 -5.11 -24.81 36.12
CA PRO A 517 -5.88 -24.60 34.89
C PRO A 517 -6.07 -23.12 34.53
N ALA A 518 -6.21 -22.22 35.52
CA ALA A 518 -6.43 -20.80 35.26
C ALA A 518 -5.16 -20.16 34.67
N LEU A 519 -4.02 -20.40 35.31
CA LEU A 519 -2.71 -19.97 34.82
C LEU A 519 -2.39 -20.57 33.43
N THR A 520 -2.79 -21.83 33.20
CA THR A 520 -2.61 -22.49 31.89
C THR A 520 -3.35 -21.76 30.79
N ARG A 521 -4.61 -21.35 31.04
CA ARG A 521 -5.42 -20.62 30.05
C ARG A 521 -4.81 -19.25 29.72
N GLU A 522 -4.45 -18.47 30.73
CA GLU A 522 -3.84 -17.15 30.55
C GLU A 522 -2.48 -17.23 29.83
N SER A 523 -1.65 -18.20 30.22
CA SER A 523 -0.33 -18.43 29.63
C SER A 523 -0.44 -18.89 28.18
N CYS A 524 -1.40 -19.76 27.84
CA CYS A 524 -1.69 -20.15 26.46
C CYS A 524 -2.12 -18.95 25.61
N ALA A 525 -3.03 -18.11 26.12
CA ALA A 525 -3.49 -16.91 25.41
C ALA A 525 -2.34 -15.93 25.15
N THR A 526 -1.51 -15.68 26.16
CA THR A 526 -0.33 -14.79 26.06
C THR A 526 0.68 -15.33 25.07
N ALA A 527 1.05 -16.62 25.20
CA ALA A 527 1.99 -17.27 24.28
C ALA A 527 1.48 -17.25 22.83
N MET A 528 0.18 -17.53 22.61
CA MET A 528 -0.39 -17.53 21.27
C MET A 528 -0.35 -16.13 20.64
N ARG A 529 -0.77 -15.10 21.37
CA ARG A 529 -0.73 -13.71 20.91
C ARG A 529 0.69 -13.29 20.55
N ASP A 530 1.64 -13.52 21.44
CA ASP A 530 3.02 -13.07 21.27
C ASP A 530 3.74 -13.86 20.15
N LEU A 531 3.45 -15.15 19.97
CA LEU A 531 3.96 -15.91 18.80
C LEU A 531 3.41 -15.37 17.48
N VAL A 532 2.12 -15.05 17.43
CA VAL A 532 1.51 -14.46 16.22
C VAL A 532 2.11 -13.09 15.91
N LEU A 533 2.26 -12.23 16.92
CA LEU A 533 2.92 -10.93 16.78
C LEU A 533 4.38 -11.07 16.34
N ALA A 534 5.11 -12.05 16.86
CA ALA A 534 6.48 -12.33 16.44
C ALA A 534 6.60 -12.93 15.02
N GLY A 535 5.48 -13.25 14.37
CA GLY A 535 5.43 -13.87 13.05
C GLY A 535 5.73 -15.38 13.06
N ASP A 536 5.74 -16.03 14.22
CA ASP A 536 6.14 -17.43 14.42
C ASP A 536 4.95 -18.40 14.22
N ASP A 537 4.31 -18.33 13.04
CA ASP A 537 3.07 -19.06 12.72
C ASP A 537 3.18 -20.57 12.91
N THR A 538 4.33 -21.17 12.59
CA THR A 538 4.55 -22.61 12.75
C THR A 538 4.46 -23.02 14.22
N VAL A 539 5.06 -22.25 15.12
CA VAL A 539 5.03 -22.52 16.56
C VAL A 539 3.64 -22.19 17.12
N ALA A 540 2.99 -21.13 16.63
CA ALA A 540 1.61 -20.80 17.01
C ALA A 540 0.63 -21.93 16.64
N ALA A 541 0.74 -22.52 15.44
CA ALA A 541 -0.07 -23.67 15.04
C ALA A 541 0.22 -24.93 15.89
N GLN A 542 1.46 -25.12 16.36
CA GLN A 542 1.78 -26.19 17.32
C GLN A 542 1.20 -25.91 18.71
N LEU A 543 1.23 -24.65 19.16
CA LEU A 543 0.66 -24.22 20.44
C LEU A 543 -0.84 -24.45 20.50
N TRP A 544 -1.57 -24.31 19.37
CA TRP A 544 -2.98 -24.70 19.29
C TRP A 544 -3.22 -26.15 19.76
N LYS A 545 -2.39 -27.08 19.27
CA LYS A 545 -2.48 -28.51 19.64
C LYS A 545 -2.18 -28.73 21.12
N LEU A 546 -1.18 -28.02 21.65
CA LEU A 546 -0.85 -28.06 23.07
C LEU A 546 -1.98 -27.50 23.94
N ALA A 547 -2.55 -26.36 23.55
CA ALA A 547 -3.66 -25.74 24.26
C ALA A 547 -4.86 -26.67 24.33
N LYS A 548 -5.18 -27.36 23.23
CA LYS A 548 -6.21 -28.43 23.23
C LYS A 548 -5.89 -29.56 24.22
N ALA A 549 -4.68 -30.10 24.18
CA ALA A 549 -4.26 -31.17 25.08
C ALA A 549 -4.33 -30.77 26.57
N LYS A 550 -4.25 -29.46 26.84
CA LYS A 550 -4.33 -28.86 28.17
C LYS A 550 -5.72 -28.30 28.53
N GLY A 551 -6.73 -28.44 27.66
CA GLY A 551 -8.08 -27.92 27.92
C GLY A 551 -8.20 -26.39 27.89
N ALA A 552 -7.28 -25.70 27.21
CA ALA A 552 -7.18 -24.24 27.12
C ALA A 552 -7.48 -23.71 25.71
N GLN A 553 -8.03 -24.54 24.81
CA GLN A 553 -8.26 -24.20 23.41
C GLN A 553 -9.16 -22.97 23.19
N ASP A 554 -10.17 -22.77 24.04
CA ASP A 554 -11.09 -21.64 23.91
C ASP A 554 -10.44 -20.28 24.20
N ALA A 555 -9.36 -20.26 24.99
CA ALA A 555 -8.58 -19.06 25.24
C ALA A 555 -7.73 -18.62 24.02
N VAL A 556 -7.48 -19.53 23.07
CA VAL A 556 -6.60 -19.30 21.92
C VAL A 556 -7.28 -19.44 20.56
N ALA A 557 -8.48 -20.02 20.50
CA ALA A 557 -9.16 -20.42 19.26
C ALA A 557 -9.22 -19.30 18.23
N ARG A 558 -9.69 -18.09 18.61
CA ARG A 558 -9.77 -16.94 17.71
C ARG A 558 -8.40 -16.51 17.19
N ILE A 559 -7.38 -16.47 18.04
CA ILE A 559 -6.02 -16.03 17.69
C ILE A 559 -5.33 -17.07 16.79
N ALA A 560 -5.63 -18.35 16.99
CA ALA A 560 -5.06 -19.46 16.25
C ALA A 560 -5.56 -19.58 14.79
N LEU A 561 -6.71 -18.98 14.45
CA LEU A 561 -7.28 -19.07 13.09
C LEU A 561 -6.30 -18.67 11.99
N GLY A 562 -5.57 -17.55 12.17
CA GLY A 562 -4.60 -17.07 11.19
C GLY A 562 -3.44 -18.04 10.94
N PRO A 563 -2.68 -18.45 11.97
CA PRO A 563 -1.62 -19.45 11.84
C PRO A 563 -2.10 -20.78 11.24
N ILE A 564 -3.26 -21.28 11.67
CA ILE A 564 -3.84 -22.54 11.17
C ILE A 564 -4.24 -22.41 9.69
N PHE A 565 -4.84 -21.29 9.29
CA PHE A 565 -5.15 -20.99 7.89
C PHE A 565 -3.89 -21.04 7.01
N ARG A 566 -2.80 -20.40 7.45
CA ARG A 566 -1.53 -20.39 6.72
C ARG A 566 -0.83 -21.76 6.70
N ALA A 567 -1.03 -22.59 7.72
CA ALA A 567 -0.63 -23.99 7.70
C ALA A 567 -1.45 -24.81 6.69
N GLY A 568 -2.72 -24.44 6.49
CA GLY A 568 -3.62 -25.04 5.52
C GLY A 568 -4.31 -26.31 6.02
N THR A 569 -4.47 -26.44 7.34
CA THR A 569 -5.08 -27.61 7.99
C THR A 569 -6.57 -27.36 8.22
N ARG A 570 -7.41 -27.70 7.22
CA ARG A 570 -8.88 -27.47 7.28
C ARG A 570 -9.55 -28.03 8.53
N ALA A 571 -9.18 -29.25 8.94
CA ALA A 571 -9.75 -29.90 10.13
C ALA A 571 -9.47 -29.10 11.41
N GLU A 572 -8.22 -28.69 11.61
CA GLU A 572 -7.81 -27.87 12.76
C GLU A 572 -8.46 -26.48 12.71
N PHE A 573 -8.65 -25.92 11.50
CA PHE A 573 -9.32 -24.62 11.34
C PHE A 573 -10.79 -24.69 11.73
N MET A 574 -11.53 -25.72 11.27
CA MET A 574 -12.94 -25.91 11.63
C MET A 574 -13.13 -26.13 13.13
N GLU A 575 -12.23 -26.87 13.75
CA GLU A 575 -12.26 -27.06 15.19
C GLU A 575 -12.05 -25.74 15.93
N ALA A 576 -11.00 -24.98 15.57
CA ALA A 576 -10.79 -23.65 16.14
C ALA A 576 -11.97 -22.71 15.87
N TRP A 577 -12.54 -22.74 14.67
CA TRP A 577 -13.67 -21.92 14.24
C TRP A 577 -14.90 -22.15 15.12
N SER A 578 -15.24 -23.41 15.41
CA SER A 578 -16.41 -23.74 16.24
C SER A 578 -16.32 -23.25 17.70
N ILE A 579 -15.11 -22.90 18.15
CA ILE A 579 -14.82 -22.42 19.51
C ILE A 579 -14.56 -20.90 19.50
N ALA A 580 -14.07 -20.36 18.40
CA ALA A 580 -13.73 -18.96 18.26
C ALA A 580 -14.97 -18.08 18.44
N ARG A 581 -14.88 -17.15 19.39
CA ARG A 581 -15.90 -16.11 19.60
C ARG A 581 -15.62 -14.93 18.69
N ASP A 582 -16.67 -14.40 18.09
CA ASP A 582 -16.66 -13.20 17.26
C ASP A 582 -15.52 -13.13 16.23
N PRO A 583 -15.42 -14.09 15.28
CA PRO A 583 -14.40 -14.03 14.25
C PRO A 583 -14.45 -12.71 13.46
N THR A 584 -13.28 -12.20 13.11
CA THR A 584 -13.15 -10.96 12.31
C THR A 584 -13.63 -11.18 10.87
N ALA A 585 -13.77 -10.08 10.10
CA ALA A 585 -14.09 -10.16 8.68
C ALA A 585 -13.02 -10.95 7.89
N GLU A 586 -11.73 -10.66 8.11
CA GLU A 586 -10.63 -11.41 7.48
C GLU A 586 -10.64 -12.89 7.88
N GLN A 587 -10.98 -13.22 9.14
CA GLN A 587 -11.09 -14.62 9.57
C GLN A 587 -12.27 -15.34 8.91
N ARG A 588 -13.39 -14.64 8.67
CA ARG A 588 -14.47 -15.16 7.81
C ARG A 588 -13.95 -15.40 6.39
N ASP A 589 -13.14 -14.51 5.83
CA ASP A 589 -12.54 -14.75 4.52
C ASP A 589 -11.61 -15.96 4.52
N MET A 590 -10.79 -16.15 5.55
CA MET A 590 -9.97 -17.35 5.73
C MET A 590 -10.82 -18.63 5.73
N LEU A 591 -11.98 -18.62 6.40
CA LEU A 591 -12.94 -19.72 6.33
C LEU A 591 -13.32 -19.94 4.86
N TRP A 592 -13.98 -18.99 4.21
CA TRP A 592 -14.46 -19.16 2.82
C TRP A 592 -13.35 -19.58 1.83
N HIS A 593 -12.16 -18.99 1.95
CA HIS A 593 -11.01 -19.28 1.09
C HIS A 593 -10.48 -20.70 1.22
N LEU A 594 -10.59 -21.33 2.41
CA LEU A 594 -10.18 -22.72 2.59
C LEU A 594 -11.01 -23.70 1.74
N TRP A 595 -12.28 -23.39 1.46
CA TRP A 595 -13.18 -24.23 0.64
C TRP A 595 -13.41 -23.70 -0.77
N ALA A 596 -12.73 -22.64 -1.21
CA ALA A 596 -12.99 -21.97 -2.49
C ALA A 596 -13.02 -22.90 -3.72
N LEU A 597 -12.21 -23.96 -3.72
CA LEU A 597 -12.16 -24.95 -4.81
C LEU A 597 -13.29 -26.00 -4.73
N ASP A 598 -13.85 -26.24 -3.55
CA ASP A 598 -14.79 -27.32 -3.27
C ASP A 598 -16.23 -26.84 -3.08
N MET A 599 -16.49 -25.53 -3.10
CA MET A 599 -17.81 -24.95 -2.84
C MET A 599 -18.94 -25.60 -3.68
N PRO A 600 -18.82 -25.76 -5.02
CA PRO A 600 -19.90 -26.33 -5.82
C PRO A 600 -20.12 -27.83 -5.56
N THR A 601 -19.07 -28.53 -5.13
CA THR A 601 -19.05 -29.99 -4.91
C THR A 601 -19.16 -30.35 -3.44
N LEU A 602 -19.34 -29.38 -2.54
CA LEU A 602 -19.45 -29.59 -1.11
C LEU A 602 -20.67 -30.48 -0.80
N ARG A 603 -20.44 -31.54 -0.03
CA ARG A 603 -21.48 -32.51 0.41
C ARG A 603 -21.56 -32.70 1.92
N ASP A 604 -20.58 -32.20 2.68
CA ASP A 604 -20.57 -32.33 4.14
C ASP A 604 -21.59 -31.35 4.77
N PRO A 605 -22.66 -31.86 5.43
CA PRO A 605 -23.69 -31.01 6.02
C PRO A 605 -23.16 -30.08 7.12
N ALA A 606 -22.15 -30.50 7.88
CA ALA A 606 -21.60 -29.71 8.98
C ALA A 606 -20.83 -28.48 8.47
N THR A 607 -19.96 -28.69 7.46
CA THR A 607 -19.26 -27.59 6.78
C THR A 607 -20.25 -26.66 6.09
N LEU A 608 -21.27 -27.21 5.41
CA LEU A 608 -22.30 -26.41 4.74
C LEU A 608 -23.05 -25.50 5.73
N ALA A 609 -23.48 -26.05 6.87
CA ALA A 609 -24.15 -25.28 7.92
C ALA A 609 -23.23 -24.17 8.48
N THR A 610 -21.95 -24.45 8.66
CA THR A 610 -20.96 -23.48 9.14
C THR A 610 -20.80 -22.31 8.16
N LEU A 611 -20.69 -22.59 6.86
CA LEU A 611 -20.59 -21.56 5.81
C LEU A 611 -21.87 -20.72 5.70
N LYS A 612 -23.05 -21.36 5.75
CA LYS A 612 -24.35 -20.66 5.80
C LYS A 612 -24.48 -19.73 7.02
N GLY A 613 -23.90 -20.12 8.16
CA GLY A 613 -23.86 -19.29 9.37
C GLY A 613 -22.81 -18.17 9.34
N SER A 614 -21.87 -18.23 8.39
CA SER A 614 -20.69 -17.35 8.32
C SER A 614 -20.66 -16.50 7.04
N MET A 615 -21.83 -16.19 6.49
CA MET A 615 -21.99 -15.39 5.28
C MET A 615 -21.41 -13.98 5.45
N ARG A 616 -20.80 -13.44 4.41
CA ARG A 616 -20.11 -12.16 4.42
C ARG A 616 -21.04 -11.03 3.98
N VAL A 617 -21.29 -10.11 4.91
CA VAL A 617 -22.09 -8.91 4.69
C VAL A 617 -21.27 -7.77 4.07
N PRO A 618 -21.90 -6.78 3.42
CA PRO A 618 -23.33 -6.69 3.08
C PRO A 618 -23.75 -7.54 1.87
N ARG A 619 -22.80 -8.03 1.06
CA ARG A 619 -23.06 -8.72 -0.22
C ARG A 619 -23.33 -10.22 -0.06
N LEU A 620 -24.38 -10.52 0.69
CA LEU A 620 -24.87 -11.89 0.93
C LEU A 620 -25.21 -12.63 -0.37
N ASP A 621 -25.56 -11.91 -1.44
CA ASP A 621 -25.83 -12.45 -2.77
C ASP A 621 -24.63 -13.21 -3.35
N MET A 622 -23.41 -12.71 -3.15
CA MET A 622 -22.19 -13.32 -3.69
C MET A 622 -21.92 -14.69 -3.05
N ASP A 623 -21.98 -14.74 -1.73
CA ASP A 623 -21.79 -15.97 -0.97
C ASP A 623 -22.94 -16.97 -1.22
N ALA A 624 -24.18 -16.45 -1.39
CA ALA A 624 -25.33 -17.28 -1.69
C ALA A 624 -25.19 -17.94 -3.06
N GLN A 625 -24.75 -17.18 -4.08
CA GLN A 625 -24.50 -17.70 -5.42
C GLN A 625 -23.47 -18.84 -5.41
N ALA A 626 -22.38 -18.68 -4.63
CA ALA A 626 -21.33 -19.70 -4.53
C ALA A 626 -21.81 -20.98 -3.84
N LEU A 627 -22.64 -20.86 -2.80
CA LEU A 627 -23.02 -21.98 -1.94
C LEU A 627 -24.32 -22.68 -2.38
N LEU A 628 -25.18 -22.01 -3.15
CA LEU A 628 -26.49 -22.52 -3.58
C LEU A 628 -26.45 -23.93 -4.23
N PRO A 629 -25.48 -24.28 -5.10
CA PRO A 629 -25.38 -25.63 -5.63
C PRO A 629 -25.21 -26.69 -4.54
N ALA A 630 -24.40 -26.43 -3.52
CA ALA A 630 -24.20 -27.33 -2.38
C ALA A 630 -25.45 -27.42 -1.50
N VAL A 631 -26.13 -26.30 -1.24
CA VAL A 631 -27.39 -26.29 -0.48
C VAL A 631 -28.46 -27.15 -1.17
N ARG A 632 -28.63 -27.00 -2.48
CA ARG A 632 -29.58 -27.83 -3.25
C ARG A 632 -29.21 -29.31 -3.22
N ALA A 633 -27.91 -29.63 -3.29
CA ALA A 633 -27.43 -31.01 -3.30
C ALA A 633 -27.58 -31.71 -1.94
N VAL A 634 -27.39 -31.00 -0.83
CA VAL A 634 -27.37 -31.57 0.53
C VAL A 634 -28.73 -31.47 1.23
N GLU A 635 -29.41 -30.32 1.12
CA GLU A 635 -30.65 -30.03 1.86
C GLU A 635 -31.89 -30.08 0.96
N GLY A 636 -31.71 -30.17 -0.36
CA GLY A 636 -32.79 -30.19 -1.35
C GLY A 636 -33.27 -28.80 -1.76
N ARG A 637 -34.10 -28.78 -2.82
CA ARG A 637 -34.55 -27.54 -3.47
C ARG A 637 -35.40 -26.64 -2.56
N ILE A 638 -36.33 -27.21 -1.82
CA ILE A 638 -37.26 -26.45 -0.96
C ILE A 638 -36.49 -25.74 0.16
N ALA A 639 -35.52 -26.43 0.78
CA ALA A 639 -34.65 -25.85 1.80
C ALA A 639 -33.79 -24.71 1.23
N ALA A 640 -33.26 -24.88 0.02
CA ALA A 640 -32.51 -23.84 -0.67
C ALA A 640 -33.35 -22.58 -0.94
N GLU A 641 -34.60 -22.73 -1.40
CA GLU A 641 -35.53 -21.61 -1.64
C GLU A 641 -35.91 -20.90 -0.33
N THR A 642 -36.12 -21.67 0.75
CA THR A 642 -36.40 -21.13 2.10
C THR A 642 -35.22 -20.32 2.63
N TRP A 643 -34.01 -20.83 2.47
CA TRP A 643 -32.78 -20.14 2.85
C TRP A 643 -32.58 -18.85 2.07
N LEU A 644 -32.80 -18.83 0.75
CA LEU A 644 -32.74 -17.60 -0.05
C LEU A 644 -33.77 -16.56 0.41
N ASN A 645 -35.01 -16.97 0.72
CA ASN A 645 -36.04 -16.07 1.25
C ASN A 645 -35.64 -15.45 2.59
N ASP A 646 -35.03 -16.23 3.48
CA ASP A 646 -34.49 -15.73 4.75
C ASP A 646 -33.39 -14.68 4.52
N LEU A 647 -32.46 -14.92 3.59
CA LEU A 647 -31.43 -13.93 3.22
C LEU A 647 -32.02 -12.65 2.63
N ILE A 648 -33.03 -12.76 1.77
CA ILE A 648 -33.77 -11.62 1.19
C ILE A 648 -34.41 -10.77 2.29
N SER A 649 -34.97 -11.40 3.32
CA SER A 649 -35.59 -10.71 4.45
C SER A 649 -34.59 -10.00 5.37
N LYS A 650 -33.38 -10.56 5.49
CA LYS A 650 -32.31 -10.07 6.37
C LYS A 650 -31.47 -8.96 5.75
N THR A 651 -31.32 -8.95 4.43
CA THR A 651 -30.49 -7.93 3.77
C THR A 651 -31.20 -6.57 3.72
N THR A 652 -30.48 -5.54 4.14
CA THR A 652 -30.88 -4.13 3.98
C THR A 652 -30.38 -3.55 2.66
N ASP A 653 -29.45 -4.23 1.98
CA ASP A 653 -28.89 -3.80 0.71
C ASP A 653 -29.84 -4.13 -0.45
N VAL A 654 -30.27 -3.08 -1.16
CA VAL A 654 -31.26 -3.17 -2.25
C VAL A 654 -30.73 -4.00 -3.42
N GLU A 655 -29.45 -3.86 -3.74
CA GLU A 655 -28.84 -4.58 -4.86
C GLU A 655 -28.68 -6.07 -4.54
N ALA A 656 -28.18 -6.40 -3.34
CA ALA A 656 -28.06 -7.75 -2.84
C ALA A 656 -29.45 -8.41 -2.78
N ARG A 657 -30.49 -7.70 -2.32
CA ARG A 657 -31.87 -8.20 -2.31
C ARG A 657 -32.34 -8.58 -3.72
N ARG A 658 -32.09 -7.71 -4.70
CA ARG A 658 -32.43 -7.96 -6.10
C ARG A 658 -31.67 -9.18 -6.66
N LYS A 659 -30.37 -9.28 -6.40
CA LYS A 659 -29.53 -10.40 -6.87
C LYS A 659 -29.92 -11.73 -6.21
N LEU A 660 -30.24 -11.73 -4.91
CA LEU A 660 -30.76 -12.91 -4.21
C LEU A 660 -32.09 -13.40 -4.80
N ALA A 661 -33.02 -12.48 -5.13
CA ALA A 661 -34.26 -12.84 -5.80
C ALA A 661 -34.04 -13.46 -7.19
N GLN A 662 -33.02 -13.01 -7.93
CA GLN A 662 -32.65 -13.61 -9.23
C GLN A 662 -32.17 -15.06 -9.09
N LEU A 663 -31.51 -15.43 -7.98
CA LEU A 663 -31.06 -16.81 -7.72
C LEU A 663 -32.22 -17.81 -7.49
N GLN A 664 -33.43 -17.31 -7.22
CA GLN A 664 -34.62 -18.14 -7.06
C GLN A 664 -35.22 -18.60 -8.39
N ALA A 665 -34.89 -17.95 -9.50
CA ALA A 665 -35.41 -18.31 -10.80
C ALA A 665 -35.06 -19.77 -11.15
N PRO A 666 -35.98 -20.52 -11.77
CA PRO A 666 -35.66 -21.86 -12.28
C PRO A 666 -34.58 -21.73 -13.36
N ASN A 667 -33.42 -22.34 -13.13
CA ASN A 667 -32.39 -22.55 -14.15
C ASN A 667 -32.85 -23.57 -15.20
#